data_AF-A0A1M7ZHR7-F1
#
_entry.id   AF-A0A1M7ZHR7-F1
#
_cell.length_a   1.000
_cell.length_b   1.000
_cell.length_c   1.000
_cell.angle_alpha   90.00
_cell.angle_beta   90.00
_cell.angle_gamma   90.00
#
_symmetry.space_group_name_H-M   'P 1'
#
loop_
_entity.id
_entity.type
_entity.pdbx_description
1 polymer ?
#
loop_
_entity_poly.entity_id
_entity_poly.type
_entity_poly.pdbx_seq_one_letter_code
_entity_poly.pdbx_strand_id
1 'polypeptide(L)'
;MKSIYFGLVLLIWVNSVFAQTTPIPDSNFENFLIAQGIDSNGANGNILNSDAAAVTTLNVTVNSITNFSGLQAFVNLVSLNLGSNQFTNVPLSALVDLEEFRFSGNDILDNLDVSNNTKLRVFIARGSGMGSDATILSIDLSNNVLLEDIQVYAFRDLDVVTLPVTNTVGNLYLLIFNTFTVDLSGYQNMHTLFLSTNFNNTFPINANLPDFPNVLRSITVQGGNLGLVDISQQMVLERFNLQSTNVQNINLPVTNTLREISITGHRISNINFQNASMLERLTITGKDTPGALIINVAQNPNLNHLTANSNYMTNVNVTQNPLLETLNIHSNELPSLNVTQNPLLETLNARNNLLPGIDVTQNPALKNLNLAANQIPNLNVTQNSLLEELTISQNLFSGTGLDLTNNTNLEYLDASENEIESLDISHTVVEDLILHHNSFAGKDILEQYFDIWNANGGLRYSNTLDVSFNLLTGRIPDFASLIVPNVTRSFSFKIDNNNFHFGDFEEEHSAYVNALTTVVNTYYTVFGTYTYAPQRKVNNVVSINRTVGSLVTILASVRGSQNHYIWYKDGVEIPNAPDSPSFEFYASPCDGGVYHCVVTSDLVPFENGNGPGYRGKNLEILRNDFALNVTGTATKQCVDLTDPLNNSTNVPVDSNISWEVAPGACGYKISLGTNAAANNVMANEDVGNTLSYDPTTNLSGNTTYFVRIVPYYTDGDQTGCVIQSFSTGAGGSVPDCTTITSPGNGATDVDLDATITWTAVSDADGYYVTIGTTSGGNDLVNALSVIGTSYTHSADFAENTTYYVSVVPYNAVGEATG
;
A
#
# COMPACT_ATOMS: atom_id res chain seq x y z
N MET A 1 -91.27 6.88 86.09
CA MET A 1 -90.85 5.48 85.85
C MET A 1 -90.33 5.38 84.41
N LYS A 2 -89.31 4.54 84.23
CA LYS A 2 -88.37 4.38 83.12
C LYS A 2 -88.99 4.17 81.73
N SER A 3 -88.28 4.61 80.68
CA SER A 3 -87.69 3.79 79.59
C SER A 3 -87.23 4.72 78.45
N ILE A 4 -85.95 5.08 78.37
CA ILE A 4 -84.84 4.42 77.65
C ILE A 4 -84.90 4.67 76.13
N TYR A 5 -83.95 5.52 75.68
CA TYR A 5 -83.55 5.73 74.29
C TYR A 5 -82.78 4.50 73.78
N PHE A 6 -83.05 4.06 72.55
CA PHE A 6 -82.16 3.20 71.78
C PHE A 6 -81.99 3.80 70.38
N GLY A 7 -80.75 4.17 70.06
CA GLY A 7 -80.38 4.85 68.83
C GLY A 7 -80.49 3.95 67.61
N LEU A 8 -80.98 4.52 66.51
CA LEU A 8 -80.95 3.93 65.18
C LEU A 8 -79.57 4.24 64.58
N VAL A 9 -78.66 3.27 64.58
CA VAL A 9 -77.40 3.35 63.81
C VAL A 9 -77.68 2.76 62.43
N LEU A 10 -77.76 3.64 61.43
CA LEU A 10 -77.77 3.26 60.02
C LEU A 10 -76.33 2.89 59.63
N LEU A 11 -76.01 1.59 59.61
CA LEU A 11 -74.74 1.09 59.08
C LEU A 11 -74.77 1.19 57.55
N ILE A 12 -74.23 2.28 57.02
CA ILE A 12 -73.86 2.38 55.61
C ILE A 12 -72.65 1.46 55.42
N TRP A 13 -72.87 0.29 54.82
CA TRP A 13 -71.80 -0.53 54.27
C TRP A 13 -71.24 0.18 53.04
N VAL A 14 -70.19 0.98 53.24
CA VAL A 14 -69.35 1.49 52.16
C VAL A 14 -68.55 0.28 51.67
N ASN A 15 -68.99 -0.34 50.57
CA ASN A 15 -68.12 -1.24 49.82
C ASN A 15 -66.99 -0.38 49.26
N SER A 16 -65.80 -0.46 49.87
CA SER A 16 -64.58 0.09 49.28
C SER A 16 -64.33 -0.61 47.96
N VAL A 17 -64.68 0.03 46.86
CA VAL A 17 -64.28 -0.42 45.52
C VAL A 17 -62.79 -0.09 45.39
N PHE A 18 -61.93 -1.04 45.72
CA PHE A 18 -60.51 -0.91 45.40
C PHE A 18 -60.37 -0.86 43.89
N ALA A 19 -59.57 0.09 43.39
CA ALA A 19 -59.20 0.09 41.97
C ALA A 19 -58.54 -1.24 41.64
N GLN A 20 -59.00 -1.90 40.57
CA GLN A 20 -58.42 -3.17 40.15
C GLN A 20 -57.02 -2.91 39.62
N THR A 21 -56.06 -3.71 40.08
CA THR A 21 -54.67 -3.63 39.67
C THR A 21 -54.20 -4.96 39.09
N THR A 22 -53.19 -4.89 38.22
CA THR A 22 -52.53 -6.06 37.65
C THR A 22 -51.06 -6.07 38.05
N PRO A 23 -50.52 -7.17 38.59
CA PRO A 23 -49.11 -7.26 38.97
C PRO A 23 -48.15 -7.01 37.79
N ILE A 24 -47.07 -6.27 38.04
CA ILE A 24 -45.95 -6.03 37.13
C ILE A 24 -44.67 -6.54 37.83
N PRO A 25 -44.31 -7.83 37.70
CA PRO A 25 -43.22 -8.44 38.46
C PRO A 25 -41.81 -7.96 38.07
N ASP A 26 -41.63 -7.47 36.84
CA ASP A 26 -40.36 -6.93 36.36
C ASP A 26 -40.29 -5.44 36.69
N SER A 27 -39.42 -5.07 37.63
CA SER A 27 -39.29 -3.69 38.09
C SER A 27 -38.78 -2.76 36.99
N ASN A 28 -38.04 -3.25 36.00
CA ASN A 28 -37.63 -2.42 34.85
C ASN A 28 -38.83 -2.10 33.96
N PHE A 29 -39.79 -3.03 33.84
CA PHE A 29 -41.03 -2.76 33.09
C PHE A 29 -41.92 -1.76 33.83
N GLU A 30 -42.10 -1.90 35.14
CA GLU A 30 -42.86 -0.94 35.94
C GLU A 30 -42.22 0.47 35.90
N ASN A 31 -40.90 0.55 36.11
CA ASN A 31 -40.17 1.82 36.01
C ASN A 31 -40.28 2.46 34.63
N PHE A 32 -40.29 1.65 33.57
CA PHE A 32 -40.55 2.14 32.22
C PHE A 32 -41.94 2.78 32.11
N LEU A 33 -42.99 2.09 32.58
CA LEU A 33 -44.36 2.60 32.53
C LEU A 33 -44.54 3.90 33.34
N ILE A 34 -43.88 4.01 34.49
CA ILE A 34 -43.84 5.24 35.30
C ILE A 34 -43.12 6.36 34.53
N ALA A 35 -41.97 6.07 33.94
CA ALA A 35 -41.20 7.04 33.17
C ALA A 35 -41.98 7.56 31.94
N GLN A 36 -42.85 6.73 31.36
CA GLN A 36 -43.76 7.13 30.28
C GLN A 36 -45.03 7.85 30.79
N GLY A 37 -45.21 8.01 32.10
CA GLY A 37 -46.40 8.62 32.69
C GLY A 37 -47.67 7.77 32.54
N ILE A 38 -47.51 6.47 32.27
CA ILE A 38 -48.62 5.51 32.13
C ILE A 38 -49.07 5.05 33.52
N ASP A 39 -48.12 4.66 34.38
CA ASP A 39 -48.45 4.16 35.71
C ASP A 39 -48.57 5.31 36.73
N SER A 40 -49.81 5.60 37.15
CA SER A 40 -50.12 6.73 38.04
C SER A 40 -50.07 6.38 39.53
N ASN A 41 -50.05 5.10 39.89
CA ASN A 41 -50.01 4.67 41.29
C ASN A 41 -48.57 4.40 41.80
N GLY A 42 -47.57 4.56 40.92
CA GLY A 42 -46.14 4.58 41.20
C GLY A 42 -45.56 3.21 41.56
N ALA A 43 -44.24 3.12 41.72
CA ALA A 43 -43.53 1.84 41.85
C ALA A 43 -43.97 1.02 43.08
N ASN A 44 -44.89 0.08 42.87
CA ASN A 44 -45.53 -0.71 43.91
C ASN A 44 -45.75 -2.19 43.51
N GLY A 45 -45.19 -2.61 42.36
CA GLY A 45 -45.27 -3.95 41.79
C GLY A 45 -46.56 -4.24 41.02
N ASN A 46 -47.38 -3.24 40.70
CA ASN A 46 -48.61 -3.40 39.92
C ASN A 46 -49.00 -2.11 39.19
N ILE A 47 -49.86 -2.23 38.18
CA ILE A 47 -50.47 -1.10 37.47
C ILE A 47 -51.97 -1.05 37.72
N LEU A 48 -52.57 0.16 37.78
CA LEU A 48 -54.03 0.31 37.74
C LEU A 48 -54.59 -0.19 36.39
N ASN A 49 -55.62 -1.02 36.41
CA ASN A 49 -56.25 -1.50 35.17
C ASN A 49 -56.84 -0.34 34.34
N SER A 50 -57.24 0.77 34.98
CA SER A 50 -57.69 1.98 34.29
C SER A 50 -56.58 2.66 33.50
N ASP A 51 -55.35 2.66 34.04
CA ASP A 51 -54.18 3.27 33.43
C ASP A 51 -53.76 2.46 32.22
N ALA A 52 -53.66 1.13 32.37
CA ALA A 52 -53.35 0.21 31.28
C ALA A 52 -54.41 0.24 30.17
N ALA A 53 -55.71 0.29 30.53
CA ALA A 53 -56.81 0.36 29.55
C ALA A 53 -56.86 1.68 28.77
N ALA A 54 -56.24 2.75 29.26
CA ALA A 54 -56.17 4.04 28.53
C ALA A 54 -55.12 4.03 27.41
N VAL A 55 -54.21 3.06 27.38
CA VAL A 55 -53.10 2.98 26.43
C VAL A 55 -53.52 2.19 25.18
N THR A 56 -53.35 2.82 24.02
CA THR A 56 -53.62 2.21 22.70
C THR A 56 -52.35 1.91 21.91
N THR A 57 -51.19 2.45 22.33
CA THR A 57 -49.89 2.20 21.71
C THR A 57 -48.82 2.10 22.79
N LEU A 58 -48.00 1.06 22.73
CA LEU A 58 -46.94 0.82 23.70
C LEU A 58 -45.66 0.42 22.98
N ASN A 59 -44.58 1.17 23.19
CA ASN A 59 -43.28 0.92 22.59
C ASN A 59 -42.21 0.80 23.69
N VAL A 60 -41.70 -0.40 23.89
CA VAL A 60 -40.80 -0.74 24.98
C VAL A 60 -39.49 -1.27 24.40
N THR A 61 -38.49 -0.42 24.21
CA THR A 61 -37.19 -0.78 23.60
C THR A 61 -36.01 -0.33 24.48
N VAL A 62 -35.90 -0.91 25.67
CA VAL A 62 -34.99 -0.41 26.73
C VAL A 62 -33.83 -1.37 27.07
N ASN A 63 -33.72 -2.53 26.42
CA ASN A 63 -32.65 -3.52 26.60
C ASN A 63 -32.53 -4.14 28.01
N SER A 64 -33.53 -3.96 28.88
CA SER A 64 -33.44 -4.38 30.29
C SER A 64 -34.63 -5.17 30.81
N ILE A 65 -35.69 -5.33 30.02
CA ILE A 65 -36.90 -6.03 30.45
C ILE A 65 -36.80 -7.50 30.06
N THR A 66 -37.14 -8.38 31.01
CA THR A 66 -37.03 -9.83 30.86
C THR A 66 -38.37 -10.55 31.05
N ASN A 67 -39.36 -9.87 31.64
CA ASN A 67 -40.69 -10.43 31.88
C ASN A 67 -41.78 -9.37 31.67
N PHE A 68 -42.65 -9.59 30.69
CA PHE A 68 -43.78 -8.72 30.34
C PHE A 68 -45.10 -9.10 31.04
N SER A 69 -45.05 -9.87 32.13
CA SER A 69 -46.24 -10.12 32.97
C SER A 69 -46.85 -8.80 33.44
N GLY A 70 -48.17 -8.70 33.29
CA GLY A 70 -48.97 -7.51 33.54
C GLY A 70 -49.35 -6.74 32.26
N LEU A 71 -48.73 -7.07 31.12
CA LEU A 71 -49.17 -6.59 29.81
C LEU A 71 -50.63 -6.98 29.49
N GLN A 72 -51.17 -8.03 30.12
CA GLN A 72 -52.57 -8.46 29.96
C GLN A 72 -53.60 -7.40 30.39
N ALA A 73 -53.20 -6.39 31.17
CA ALA A 73 -54.08 -5.28 31.58
C ALA A 73 -54.35 -4.26 30.45
N PHE A 74 -53.53 -4.25 29.40
CA PHE A 74 -53.57 -3.28 28.30
C PHE A 74 -54.62 -3.69 27.24
N VAL A 75 -55.85 -3.95 27.66
CA VAL A 75 -56.89 -4.59 26.82
C VAL A 75 -57.29 -3.83 25.55
N ASN A 76 -57.04 -2.52 25.49
CA ASN A 76 -57.36 -1.65 24.35
C ASN A 76 -56.14 -1.36 23.45
N LEU A 77 -55.06 -2.11 23.60
CA LEU A 77 -53.82 -1.89 22.87
C LEU A 77 -53.98 -2.28 21.39
N VAL A 78 -53.64 -1.34 20.50
CA VAL A 78 -53.71 -1.50 19.04
C VAL A 78 -52.33 -1.72 18.42
N SER A 79 -51.29 -1.08 18.96
CA SER A 79 -49.91 -1.22 18.50
C SER A 79 -48.95 -1.53 19.65
N LEU A 80 -48.15 -2.57 19.48
CA LEU A 80 -47.19 -3.05 20.47
C LEU A 80 -45.83 -3.28 19.83
N ASN A 81 -44.81 -2.58 20.33
CA ASN A 81 -43.42 -2.85 20.00
C ASN A 81 -42.64 -3.23 21.27
N LEU A 82 -42.07 -4.44 21.28
CA LEU A 82 -41.25 -4.98 22.36
C LEU A 82 -39.81 -5.24 21.94
N GLY A 83 -39.32 -4.57 20.89
CA GLY A 83 -37.96 -4.78 20.39
C GLY A 83 -36.87 -4.50 21.43
N SER A 84 -35.67 -5.05 21.22
CA SER A 84 -34.47 -4.76 22.00
C SER A 84 -34.70 -5.00 23.49
N ASN A 85 -35.19 -6.19 23.85
CA ASN A 85 -35.31 -6.70 25.21
C ASN A 85 -34.87 -8.17 25.22
N GLN A 86 -35.02 -8.88 26.35
CA GLN A 86 -34.57 -10.27 26.49
C GLN A 86 -35.57 -11.09 27.31
N PHE A 87 -36.73 -11.39 26.71
CA PHE A 87 -37.80 -12.20 27.33
C PHE A 87 -37.98 -13.54 26.62
N THR A 88 -38.34 -14.58 27.38
CA THR A 88 -38.56 -15.94 26.84
C THR A 88 -39.99 -16.18 26.37
N ASN A 89 -40.96 -15.39 26.85
CA ASN A 89 -42.36 -15.40 26.43
C ASN A 89 -43.00 -14.01 26.60
N VAL A 90 -44.14 -13.80 25.93
CA VAL A 90 -44.94 -12.57 26.03
C VAL A 90 -46.43 -12.91 26.13
N PRO A 91 -47.17 -12.36 27.11
CA PRO A 91 -48.58 -12.69 27.30
C PRO A 91 -49.50 -11.80 26.46
N LEU A 92 -49.77 -12.20 25.20
CA LEU A 92 -50.56 -11.42 24.24
C LEU A 92 -52.06 -11.77 24.20
N SER A 93 -52.48 -12.84 24.85
CA SER A 93 -53.84 -13.42 24.68
C SER A 93 -54.99 -12.47 25.06
N ALA A 94 -54.76 -11.54 25.98
CA ALA A 94 -55.76 -10.54 26.39
C ALA A 94 -55.83 -9.32 25.44
N LEU A 95 -54.84 -9.15 24.55
CA LEU A 95 -54.71 -8.00 23.64
C LEU A 95 -55.47 -8.26 22.33
N VAL A 96 -56.78 -8.51 22.43
CA VAL A 96 -57.62 -8.94 21.31
C VAL A 96 -57.84 -7.86 20.24
N ASP A 97 -57.56 -6.59 20.59
CA ASP A 97 -57.65 -5.44 19.69
C ASP A 97 -56.33 -5.10 18.98
N LEU A 98 -55.28 -5.90 19.17
CA LEU A 98 -53.95 -5.64 18.61
C LEU A 98 -53.95 -5.79 17.08
N GLU A 99 -53.58 -4.71 16.39
CA GLU A 99 -53.44 -4.65 14.92
C GLU A 99 -51.97 -4.67 14.47
N GLU A 100 -51.04 -4.25 15.32
CA GLU A 100 -49.62 -4.25 15.02
C GLU A 100 -48.80 -4.84 16.17
N PHE A 101 -47.95 -5.82 15.84
CA PHE A 101 -47.00 -6.40 16.79
C PHE A 101 -45.58 -6.46 16.21
N ARG A 102 -44.62 -5.90 16.96
CA ARG A 102 -43.20 -5.90 16.63
C ARG A 102 -42.35 -6.35 17.82
N PHE A 103 -41.32 -7.17 17.57
CA PHE A 103 -40.40 -7.61 18.63
C PHE A 103 -38.97 -7.83 18.14
N SER A 104 -38.39 -6.85 17.45
CA SER A 104 -37.02 -6.96 16.90
C SER A 104 -35.92 -7.04 17.96
N GLY A 105 -34.98 -7.98 17.91
CA GLY A 105 -33.81 -8.05 18.80
C GLY A 105 -34.06 -8.74 20.15
N ASN A 106 -35.00 -9.68 20.21
CA ASN A 106 -35.29 -10.48 21.41
C ASN A 106 -34.75 -11.91 21.25
N ASP A 107 -33.46 -12.09 21.57
CA ASP A 107 -32.69 -13.27 21.18
C ASP A 107 -32.86 -14.49 22.10
N ILE A 108 -33.71 -14.41 23.12
CA ILE A 108 -34.02 -15.57 23.99
C ILE A 108 -35.50 -15.96 23.95
N LEU A 109 -36.25 -15.39 23.01
CA LEU A 109 -37.66 -15.73 22.84
C LEU A 109 -37.78 -17.20 22.43
N ASP A 110 -38.53 -17.98 23.21
CA ASP A 110 -38.68 -19.42 23.03
C ASP A 110 -40.08 -19.78 22.50
N ASN A 111 -41.10 -19.03 22.92
CA ASN A 111 -42.47 -19.25 22.52
C ASN A 111 -43.21 -17.93 22.25
N LEU A 112 -44.06 -17.96 21.22
CA LEU A 112 -44.94 -16.87 20.85
C LEU A 112 -46.32 -17.40 20.48
N ASP A 113 -47.35 -16.96 21.19
CA ASP A 113 -48.75 -17.24 20.87
C ASP A 113 -49.46 -15.95 20.49
N VAL A 114 -49.84 -15.86 19.21
CA VAL A 114 -50.64 -14.75 18.64
C VAL A 114 -52.04 -15.20 18.19
N SER A 115 -52.48 -16.39 18.60
CA SER A 115 -53.73 -17.01 18.12
C SER A 115 -54.99 -16.19 18.44
N ASN A 116 -54.99 -15.46 19.55
CA ASN A 116 -56.11 -14.58 19.95
C ASN A 116 -56.04 -13.18 19.34
N ASN A 117 -54.89 -12.78 18.78
CA ASN A 117 -54.68 -11.45 18.18
C ASN A 117 -55.16 -11.44 16.72
N THR A 118 -56.42 -11.84 16.52
CA THR A 118 -57.03 -12.05 15.18
C THR A 118 -57.19 -10.77 14.35
N LYS A 119 -57.01 -9.60 14.97
CA LYS A 119 -57.00 -8.29 14.31
C LYS A 119 -55.63 -7.85 13.77
N LEU A 120 -54.57 -8.65 13.95
CA LEU A 120 -53.24 -8.30 13.46
C LEU A 120 -53.24 -8.07 11.94
N ARG A 121 -52.71 -6.91 11.55
CA ARG A 121 -52.47 -6.44 10.19
C ARG A 121 -50.98 -6.34 9.88
N VAL A 122 -50.16 -6.06 10.90
CA VAL A 122 -48.70 -5.95 10.78
C VAL A 122 -48.02 -6.85 11.80
N PHE A 123 -47.13 -7.73 11.33
CA PHE A 123 -46.32 -8.59 12.17
C PHE A 123 -44.84 -8.50 11.78
N ILE A 124 -44.02 -7.98 12.70
CA ILE A 124 -42.57 -7.78 12.46
C ILE A 124 -41.75 -8.48 13.55
N ALA A 125 -41.13 -9.58 13.17
CA ALA A 125 -40.22 -10.38 13.97
C ALA A 125 -38.81 -10.29 13.38
N ARG A 126 -37.84 -9.85 14.19
CA ARG A 126 -36.43 -9.73 13.78
C ARG A 126 -35.51 -10.25 14.88
N GLY A 127 -34.51 -11.07 14.56
CA GLY A 127 -33.37 -11.33 15.44
C GLY A 127 -32.33 -10.20 15.43
N SER A 128 -31.51 -10.06 16.48
CA SER A 128 -30.53 -8.95 16.59
C SER A 128 -29.43 -8.93 15.51
N GLY A 129 -29.24 -10.02 14.77
CA GLY A 129 -28.30 -10.11 13.65
C GLY A 129 -28.41 -11.44 12.89
N MET A 130 -27.65 -11.59 11.79
CA MET A 130 -27.52 -12.87 11.09
C MET A 130 -26.91 -13.89 12.04
N GLY A 131 -27.75 -14.79 12.58
CA GLY A 131 -27.32 -15.77 13.57
C GLY A 131 -27.67 -15.45 15.02
N SER A 132 -28.74 -14.70 15.29
CA SER A 132 -29.38 -14.65 16.61
C SER A 132 -29.64 -16.07 17.16
N ASP A 133 -29.29 -16.31 18.42
CA ASP A 133 -29.56 -17.56 19.16
C ASP A 133 -31.00 -17.60 19.71
N ALA A 134 -31.94 -16.84 19.11
CA ALA A 134 -33.36 -16.93 19.42
C ALA A 134 -33.83 -18.37 19.29
N THR A 135 -34.28 -18.95 20.40
CA THR A 135 -34.63 -20.37 20.51
C THR A 135 -35.99 -20.69 19.89
N ILE A 136 -36.72 -19.69 19.40
CA ILE A 136 -38.01 -19.87 18.74
C ILE A 136 -37.89 -20.75 17.48
N LEU A 137 -38.49 -21.93 17.54
CA LEU A 137 -38.43 -22.92 16.45
C LEU A 137 -39.56 -22.76 15.43
N SER A 138 -40.68 -22.16 15.83
CA SER A 138 -41.85 -21.98 14.97
C SER A 138 -42.61 -20.70 15.29
N ILE A 139 -43.16 -20.07 14.26
CA ILE A 139 -44.14 -18.98 14.38
C ILE A 139 -45.41 -19.41 13.64
N ASP A 140 -46.54 -19.45 14.36
CA ASP A 140 -47.84 -19.77 13.78
C ASP A 140 -48.71 -18.51 13.65
N LEU A 141 -48.96 -18.10 12.41
CA LEU A 141 -49.80 -16.96 12.05
C LEU A 141 -51.15 -17.38 11.44
N SER A 142 -51.50 -18.68 11.50
CA SER A 142 -52.66 -19.24 10.80
C SER A 142 -54.00 -18.59 11.16
N ASN A 143 -54.15 -18.10 12.40
CA ASN A 143 -55.37 -17.42 12.88
C ASN A 143 -55.41 -15.92 12.54
N ASN A 144 -54.30 -15.33 12.08
CA ASN A 144 -54.16 -13.88 11.85
C ASN A 144 -54.51 -13.53 10.40
N VAL A 145 -55.76 -13.83 10.00
CA VAL A 145 -56.22 -13.74 8.60
C VAL A 145 -56.35 -12.31 8.06
N LEU A 146 -56.15 -11.27 8.88
CA LEU A 146 -56.16 -9.87 8.46
C LEU A 146 -54.75 -9.30 8.19
N LEU A 147 -53.70 -10.13 8.27
CA LEU A 147 -52.32 -9.69 8.03
C LEU A 147 -52.15 -9.12 6.62
N GLU A 148 -51.50 -7.96 6.54
CA GLU A 148 -51.17 -7.21 5.33
C GLU A 148 -49.66 -7.16 5.10
N ASP A 149 -48.88 -7.05 6.17
CA ASP A 149 -47.41 -7.03 6.16
C ASP A 149 -46.85 -8.05 7.16
N ILE A 150 -46.06 -8.99 6.64
CA ILE A 150 -45.40 -10.03 7.41
C ILE A 150 -43.90 -9.91 7.16
N GLN A 151 -43.14 -9.62 8.22
CA GLN A 151 -41.68 -9.60 8.19
C GLN A 151 -41.12 -10.51 9.27
N VAL A 152 -40.44 -11.57 8.85
CA VAL A 152 -39.77 -12.52 9.75
C VAL A 152 -38.35 -12.72 9.26
N TYR A 153 -37.38 -12.25 10.03
CA TYR A 153 -35.99 -12.28 9.60
C TYR A 153 -35.00 -12.49 10.72
N ALA A 154 -33.85 -13.07 10.35
CA ALA A 154 -32.68 -13.20 11.22
C ALA A 154 -32.84 -14.17 12.41
N PHE A 155 -33.71 -15.18 12.31
CA PHE A 155 -33.85 -16.26 13.31
C PHE A 155 -33.13 -17.53 12.84
N ARG A 156 -32.03 -17.92 13.49
CA ARG A 156 -31.20 -19.06 13.05
C ARG A 156 -31.93 -20.39 13.18
N ASP A 157 -32.58 -20.61 14.31
CA ASP A 157 -33.18 -21.90 14.67
C ASP A 157 -34.66 -22.02 14.25
N LEU A 158 -35.22 -20.95 13.68
CA LEU A 158 -36.58 -20.95 13.15
C LEU A 158 -36.66 -21.91 11.96
N ASP A 159 -37.46 -22.97 12.10
CA ASP A 159 -37.65 -24.00 11.08
C ASP A 159 -38.93 -23.76 10.28
N VAL A 160 -40.01 -23.34 10.96
CA VAL A 160 -41.34 -23.22 10.35
C VAL A 160 -41.99 -21.87 10.63
N VAL A 161 -42.50 -21.24 9.57
CA VAL A 161 -43.44 -20.12 9.66
C VAL A 161 -44.75 -20.55 9.00
N THR A 162 -45.78 -20.78 9.81
CA THR A 162 -47.12 -21.11 9.29
C THR A 162 -47.83 -19.81 8.94
N LEU A 163 -48.00 -19.54 7.65
CA LEU A 163 -48.67 -18.33 7.18
C LEU A 163 -50.21 -18.47 7.21
N PRO A 164 -50.97 -17.36 7.35
CA PRO A 164 -52.42 -17.38 7.27
C PRO A 164 -52.92 -17.67 5.85
N VAL A 165 -54.00 -18.42 5.71
CA VAL A 165 -54.73 -18.50 4.44
C VAL A 165 -55.57 -17.23 4.30
N THR A 166 -55.06 -16.25 3.57
CA THR A 166 -55.72 -14.95 3.39
C THR A 166 -55.43 -14.30 2.04
N ASN A 167 -56.31 -13.38 1.66
CA ASN A 167 -56.10 -12.48 0.53
C ASN A 167 -55.56 -11.11 0.96
N THR A 168 -55.34 -10.81 2.24
CA THR A 168 -54.95 -9.45 2.68
C THR A 168 -53.45 -9.18 2.58
N VAL A 169 -52.60 -10.21 2.62
CA VAL A 169 -51.14 -10.05 2.62
C VAL A 169 -50.67 -9.43 1.31
N GLY A 170 -50.12 -8.22 1.41
CA GLY A 170 -49.50 -7.48 0.31
C GLY A 170 -47.98 -7.61 0.29
N ASN A 171 -47.36 -7.69 1.48
CA ASN A 171 -45.92 -7.77 1.66
C ASN A 171 -45.54 -9.01 2.47
N LEU A 172 -44.61 -9.80 1.94
CA LEU A 172 -44.05 -10.95 2.63
C LEU A 172 -42.53 -10.92 2.57
N TYR A 173 -41.89 -10.79 3.73
CA TYR A 173 -40.44 -10.85 3.91
C TYR A 173 -40.08 -11.99 4.84
N LEU A 174 -39.46 -13.04 4.30
CA LEU A 174 -39.03 -14.21 5.08
C LEU A 174 -37.54 -14.46 4.87
N LEU A 175 -36.77 -14.43 5.97
CA LEU A 175 -35.35 -14.77 6.00
C LEU A 175 -35.11 -15.88 7.02
N ILE A 176 -34.93 -17.11 6.53
CA ILE A 176 -34.91 -18.36 7.31
C ILE A 176 -33.65 -19.16 6.97
N PHE A 177 -32.98 -19.76 7.95
CA PHE A 177 -31.65 -20.38 7.77
C PHE A 177 -31.69 -21.88 7.39
N ASN A 178 -32.88 -22.45 7.24
CA ASN A 178 -33.13 -23.86 6.94
C ASN A 178 -33.84 -24.07 5.59
N THR A 179 -34.14 -25.33 5.25
CA THR A 179 -34.94 -25.64 4.06
C THR A 179 -36.31 -25.00 4.21
N PHE A 180 -36.74 -24.26 3.19
CA PHE A 180 -37.97 -23.48 3.26
C PHE A 180 -38.90 -23.88 2.12
N THR A 181 -40.11 -24.31 2.50
CA THR A 181 -41.20 -24.56 1.55
C THR A 181 -42.38 -23.69 1.92
N VAL A 182 -42.93 -22.97 0.94
CA VAL A 182 -44.09 -22.10 1.14
C VAL A 182 -45.04 -22.21 -0.04
N ASP A 183 -46.33 -22.33 0.26
CA ASP A 183 -47.38 -22.26 -0.74
C ASP A 183 -48.03 -20.88 -0.70
N LEU A 184 -47.81 -20.10 -1.76
CA LEU A 184 -48.33 -18.75 -1.94
C LEU A 184 -49.40 -18.70 -3.04
N SER A 185 -49.82 -19.85 -3.59
CA SER A 185 -50.77 -19.95 -4.71
C SER A 185 -52.06 -19.15 -4.47
N GLY A 186 -52.57 -19.15 -3.23
CA GLY A 186 -53.82 -18.49 -2.82
C GLY A 186 -53.76 -16.97 -2.58
N TYR A 187 -52.58 -16.33 -2.64
CA TYR A 187 -52.40 -14.95 -2.15
C TYR A 187 -52.72 -13.90 -3.23
N GLN A 188 -53.97 -13.44 -3.27
CA GLN A 188 -54.49 -12.59 -4.36
C GLN A 188 -54.08 -11.11 -4.36
N ASN A 189 -53.54 -10.57 -3.25
CA ASN A 189 -53.14 -9.16 -3.16
C ASN A 189 -51.63 -8.95 -2.88
N MET A 190 -50.83 -10.02 -2.92
CA MET A 190 -49.39 -9.98 -2.70
C MET A 190 -48.63 -9.25 -3.81
N HIS A 191 -48.15 -8.03 -3.54
CA HIS A 191 -47.39 -7.24 -4.51
C HIS A 191 -45.87 -7.32 -4.30
N THR A 192 -45.40 -7.65 -3.09
CA THR A 192 -43.97 -7.79 -2.77
C THR A 192 -43.69 -9.14 -2.12
N LEU A 193 -42.76 -9.88 -2.72
CA LEU A 193 -42.22 -11.12 -2.16
C LEU A 193 -40.71 -10.98 -1.98
N PHE A 194 -40.24 -11.16 -0.75
CA PHE A 194 -38.83 -11.28 -0.41
C PHE A 194 -38.61 -12.59 0.34
N LEU A 195 -37.79 -13.46 -0.25
CA LEU A 195 -37.36 -14.72 0.35
C LEU A 195 -35.84 -14.72 0.47
N SER A 196 -35.33 -15.16 1.61
CA SER A 196 -33.89 -15.28 1.80
C SER A 196 -33.54 -16.48 2.66
N THR A 197 -32.45 -17.14 2.31
CA THR A 197 -31.79 -18.14 3.13
C THR A 197 -30.30 -17.86 3.23
N ASN A 198 -29.57 -18.67 3.99
CA ASN A 198 -28.12 -18.51 4.11
C ASN A 198 -27.42 -18.64 2.75
N PHE A 199 -26.64 -17.63 2.36
CA PHE A 199 -25.89 -17.56 1.09
C PHE A 199 -24.90 -18.72 0.89
N ASN A 200 -24.50 -19.41 1.96
CA ASN A 200 -23.58 -20.55 1.92
C ASN A 200 -24.30 -21.91 1.86
N ASN A 201 -25.62 -21.95 2.08
CA ASN A 201 -26.36 -23.21 2.11
C ASN A 201 -26.83 -23.63 0.72
N THR A 202 -26.74 -24.92 0.43
CA THR A 202 -27.27 -25.55 -0.79
C THR A 202 -28.73 -25.95 -0.67
N PHE A 203 -29.40 -25.59 0.42
CA PHE A 203 -30.80 -25.96 0.66
C PHE A 203 -31.72 -25.37 -0.41
N PRO A 204 -32.71 -26.13 -0.88
CA PRO A 204 -33.68 -25.63 -1.85
C PRO A 204 -34.63 -24.63 -1.17
N ILE A 205 -35.02 -23.61 -1.94
CA ILE A 205 -36.16 -22.75 -1.64
C ILE A 205 -37.29 -23.19 -2.59
N ASN A 206 -38.35 -23.76 -2.03
CA ASN A 206 -39.51 -24.22 -2.80
C ASN A 206 -40.70 -23.31 -2.52
N ALA A 207 -40.95 -22.34 -3.40
CA ALA A 207 -42.10 -21.45 -3.29
C ALA A 207 -43.06 -21.69 -4.46
N ASN A 208 -44.28 -22.13 -4.17
CA ASN A 208 -45.36 -22.07 -5.16
C ASN A 208 -45.84 -20.63 -5.20
N LEU A 209 -45.45 -19.90 -6.24
CA LEU A 209 -45.83 -18.49 -6.41
C LEU A 209 -47.36 -18.35 -6.57
N PRO A 210 -47.93 -17.15 -6.31
CA PRO A 210 -49.34 -16.88 -6.57
C PRO A 210 -49.76 -17.30 -7.98
N ASP A 211 -50.83 -18.09 -8.09
CA ASP A 211 -51.40 -18.56 -9.37
C ASP A 211 -52.12 -17.43 -10.13
N PHE A 212 -52.14 -16.24 -9.55
CA PHE A 212 -52.79 -15.05 -10.06
C PHE A 212 -51.79 -14.19 -10.84
N PRO A 213 -52.02 -13.96 -12.14
CA PRO A 213 -50.98 -13.41 -13.00
C PRO A 213 -50.67 -11.92 -12.80
N ASN A 214 -51.51 -11.20 -12.04
CA ASN A 214 -51.49 -9.74 -11.98
C ASN A 214 -51.29 -9.21 -10.56
N VAL A 215 -50.57 -9.95 -9.71
CA VAL A 215 -50.43 -9.58 -8.29
C VAL A 215 -49.03 -9.10 -7.95
N LEU A 216 -48.01 -9.92 -8.23
CA LEU A 216 -46.64 -9.60 -7.85
C LEU A 216 -46.06 -8.47 -8.72
N ARG A 217 -45.59 -7.41 -8.07
CA ARG A 217 -44.82 -6.31 -8.68
C ARG A 217 -43.31 -6.48 -8.45
N SER A 218 -42.93 -7.08 -7.33
CA SER A 218 -41.53 -7.29 -6.98
C SER A 218 -41.30 -8.68 -6.38
N ILE A 219 -40.32 -9.40 -6.92
CA ILE A 219 -39.84 -10.67 -6.37
C ILE A 219 -38.34 -10.53 -6.12
N THR A 220 -37.92 -10.82 -4.90
CA THR A 220 -36.51 -10.93 -4.50
C THR A 220 -36.27 -12.26 -3.83
N VAL A 221 -35.28 -13.02 -4.31
CA VAL A 221 -34.80 -14.24 -3.66
C VAL A 221 -33.30 -14.18 -3.44
N GLN A 222 -32.84 -14.43 -2.21
CA GLN A 222 -31.43 -14.40 -1.83
C GLN A 222 -30.98 -15.73 -1.23
N GLY A 223 -29.89 -16.30 -1.73
CA GLY A 223 -29.35 -17.57 -1.29
C GLY A 223 -30.16 -18.79 -1.73
N GLY A 224 -29.69 -19.97 -1.33
CA GLY A 224 -30.30 -21.26 -1.66
C GLY A 224 -29.93 -21.82 -3.03
N ASN A 225 -30.53 -22.96 -3.35
CA ASN A 225 -30.38 -23.62 -4.65
C ASN A 225 -31.74 -23.69 -5.35
N LEU A 226 -31.97 -22.79 -6.32
CA LEU A 226 -33.15 -22.78 -7.16
C LEU A 226 -32.89 -23.61 -8.41
N GLY A 227 -33.77 -24.56 -8.72
CA GLY A 227 -33.73 -25.29 -9.99
C GLY A 227 -34.24 -24.43 -11.15
N LEU A 228 -35.44 -24.75 -11.61
CA LEU A 228 -36.22 -23.92 -12.52
C LEU A 228 -36.99 -22.87 -11.71
N VAL A 229 -36.91 -21.60 -12.12
CA VAL A 229 -37.78 -20.53 -11.61
C VAL A 229 -38.79 -20.19 -12.70
N ASP A 230 -40.07 -20.50 -12.49
CA ASP A 230 -41.13 -20.15 -13.43
C ASP A 230 -41.93 -18.95 -12.91
N ILE A 231 -41.74 -17.80 -13.57
CA ILE A 231 -42.51 -16.58 -13.32
C ILE A 231 -43.33 -16.19 -14.55
N SER A 232 -43.59 -17.14 -15.46
CA SER A 232 -44.27 -16.88 -16.74
C SER A 232 -45.67 -16.28 -16.60
N GLN A 233 -46.34 -16.56 -15.47
CA GLN A 233 -47.66 -16.02 -15.17
C GLN A 233 -47.62 -14.60 -14.59
N GLN A 234 -46.47 -14.09 -14.11
CA GLN A 234 -46.40 -12.81 -13.39
C GLN A 234 -46.35 -11.61 -14.36
N MET A 235 -47.47 -11.32 -15.02
CA MET A 235 -47.57 -10.36 -16.12
C MET A 235 -47.43 -8.89 -15.71
N VAL A 236 -47.65 -8.55 -14.43
CA VAL A 236 -47.49 -7.18 -13.90
C VAL A 236 -46.18 -6.96 -13.12
N LEU A 237 -45.26 -7.92 -13.19
CA LEU A 237 -43.98 -7.83 -12.49
C LEU A 237 -43.19 -6.60 -12.99
N GLU A 238 -42.66 -5.82 -12.07
CA GLU A 238 -41.86 -4.60 -12.34
C GLU A 238 -40.38 -4.84 -12.04
N ARG A 239 -40.08 -5.62 -11.00
CA ARG A 239 -38.72 -5.96 -10.55
C ARG A 239 -38.56 -7.44 -10.23
N PHE A 240 -37.47 -8.02 -10.69
CA PHE A 240 -37.12 -9.42 -10.44
C PHE A 240 -35.65 -9.54 -10.04
N ASN A 241 -35.39 -9.97 -8.80
CA ASN A 241 -34.04 -10.09 -8.25
C ASN A 241 -33.76 -11.49 -7.71
N LEU A 242 -32.71 -12.14 -8.20
CA LEU A 242 -32.17 -13.38 -7.68
C LEU A 242 -30.70 -13.16 -7.33
N GLN A 243 -30.29 -13.49 -6.10
CA GLN A 243 -28.91 -13.33 -5.66
C GLN A 243 -28.37 -14.63 -5.06
N SER A 244 -27.27 -15.15 -5.59
CA SER A 244 -26.60 -16.37 -5.14
C SER A 244 -27.53 -17.58 -5.03
N THR A 245 -28.46 -17.73 -5.97
CA THR A 245 -29.49 -18.78 -5.95
C THR A 245 -29.08 -20.03 -6.71
N ASN A 246 -27.91 -20.05 -7.37
CA ASN A 246 -27.45 -21.14 -8.25
C ASN A 246 -28.45 -21.52 -9.36
N VAL A 247 -29.39 -20.62 -9.70
CA VAL A 247 -30.46 -20.86 -10.67
C VAL A 247 -29.89 -21.26 -12.03
N GLN A 248 -30.52 -22.25 -12.66
CA GLN A 248 -30.09 -22.77 -13.96
C GLN A 248 -31.01 -22.33 -15.10
N ASN A 249 -32.31 -22.17 -14.83
CA ASN A 249 -33.30 -21.83 -15.84
C ASN A 249 -34.37 -20.90 -15.26
N ILE A 250 -34.84 -19.95 -16.08
CA ILE A 250 -35.89 -19.00 -15.72
C ILE A 250 -36.88 -18.87 -16.88
N ASN A 251 -38.17 -19.06 -16.60
CA ASN A 251 -39.24 -18.76 -17.54
C ASN A 251 -39.77 -17.36 -17.25
N LEU A 252 -39.40 -16.38 -18.08
CA LEU A 252 -39.84 -14.99 -17.94
C LEU A 252 -41.28 -14.77 -18.46
N PRO A 253 -42.07 -13.89 -17.81
CA PRO A 253 -43.40 -13.53 -18.28
C PRO A 253 -43.34 -12.71 -19.56
N VAL A 254 -44.36 -12.85 -20.42
CA VAL A 254 -44.59 -11.91 -21.52
C VAL A 254 -45.23 -10.66 -20.93
N THR A 255 -44.47 -9.58 -20.82
CA THR A 255 -44.88 -8.39 -20.07
C THR A 255 -44.33 -7.09 -20.66
N ASN A 256 -45.06 -6.01 -20.40
CA ASN A 256 -44.67 -4.63 -20.65
C ASN A 256 -44.48 -3.83 -19.33
N THR A 257 -44.48 -4.48 -18.16
CA THR A 257 -44.27 -3.83 -16.86
C THR A 257 -42.86 -4.06 -16.30
N LEU A 258 -42.19 -5.15 -16.67
CA LEU A 258 -40.87 -5.50 -16.11
C LEU A 258 -39.79 -4.51 -16.57
N ARG A 259 -39.22 -3.77 -15.61
CA ARG A 259 -38.20 -2.74 -15.86
C ARG A 259 -36.81 -3.14 -15.40
N GLU A 260 -36.71 -3.97 -14.37
CA GLU A 260 -35.45 -4.34 -13.76
C GLU A 260 -35.37 -5.85 -13.52
N ILE A 261 -34.29 -6.46 -14.04
CA ILE A 261 -33.91 -7.83 -13.75
C ILE A 261 -32.49 -7.82 -13.20
N SER A 262 -32.29 -8.43 -12.03
CA SER A 262 -30.98 -8.65 -11.42
C SER A 262 -30.82 -10.12 -11.07
N ILE A 263 -29.86 -10.81 -11.67
CA ILE A 263 -29.60 -12.23 -11.44
C ILE A 263 -28.10 -12.39 -11.16
N THR A 264 -27.70 -12.53 -9.91
CA THR A 264 -26.28 -12.72 -9.54
C THR A 264 -26.06 -14.10 -8.93
N GLY A 265 -24.86 -14.64 -9.10
CA GLY A 265 -24.50 -15.95 -8.57
C GLY A 265 -25.37 -17.09 -9.13
N HIS A 266 -25.57 -17.10 -10.45
CA HIS A 266 -26.35 -18.10 -11.17
C HIS A 266 -25.47 -19.16 -11.86
N ARG A 267 -26.13 -20.19 -12.39
CA ARG A 267 -25.55 -21.24 -13.25
C ARG A 267 -26.26 -21.34 -14.62
N ILE A 268 -27.05 -20.33 -14.98
CA ILE A 268 -27.69 -20.20 -16.31
C ILE A 268 -26.64 -20.23 -17.41
N SER A 269 -26.89 -21.01 -18.46
CA SER A 269 -26.10 -21.05 -19.69
C SER A 269 -26.75 -20.30 -20.85
N ASN A 270 -28.08 -20.16 -20.86
CA ASN A 270 -28.81 -19.44 -21.89
C ASN A 270 -30.08 -18.79 -21.32
N ILE A 271 -30.31 -17.52 -21.65
CA ILE A 271 -31.54 -16.80 -21.31
C ILE A 271 -31.87 -15.76 -22.37
N ASN A 272 -33.15 -15.61 -22.69
CA ASN A 272 -33.67 -14.64 -23.65
C ASN A 272 -34.61 -13.66 -22.95
N PHE A 273 -34.42 -12.36 -23.17
CA PHE A 273 -35.19 -11.29 -22.55
C PHE A 273 -36.26 -10.69 -23.47
N GLN A 274 -36.55 -11.30 -24.63
CA GLN A 274 -37.57 -10.82 -25.59
C GLN A 274 -38.96 -10.64 -24.98
N ASN A 275 -39.30 -11.43 -23.96
CA ASN A 275 -40.60 -11.38 -23.30
C ASN A 275 -40.72 -10.16 -22.35
N ALA A 276 -39.61 -9.51 -22.02
CA ALA A 276 -39.53 -8.32 -21.17
C ALA A 276 -39.17 -7.07 -22.01
N SER A 277 -39.99 -6.76 -23.02
CA SER A 277 -39.68 -5.71 -24.02
C SER A 277 -39.44 -4.30 -23.45
N MET A 278 -39.99 -4.00 -22.27
CA MET A 278 -39.83 -2.71 -21.58
C MET A 278 -38.66 -2.69 -20.57
N LEU A 279 -37.78 -3.70 -20.59
CA LEU A 279 -36.64 -3.79 -19.70
C LEU A 279 -35.70 -2.58 -19.89
N GLU A 280 -35.39 -1.90 -18.78
CA GLU A 280 -34.52 -0.73 -18.72
C GLU A 280 -33.15 -1.10 -18.12
N ARG A 281 -33.15 -1.96 -17.09
CA ARG A 281 -31.93 -2.37 -16.38
C ARG A 281 -31.81 -3.90 -16.30
N LEU A 282 -30.69 -4.43 -16.78
CA LEU A 282 -30.34 -5.85 -16.69
C LEU A 282 -28.98 -6.03 -16.00
N THR A 283 -28.99 -6.74 -14.89
CA THR A 283 -27.78 -7.28 -14.26
C THR A 283 -27.86 -8.81 -14.30
N ILE A 284 -26.84 -9.44 -14.87
CA ILE A 284 -26.69 -10.90 -14.89
C ILE A 284 -25.23 -11.28 -14.67
N THR A 285 -24.88 -11.80 -13.49
CA THR A 285 -23.47 -12.07 -13.12
C THR A 285 -23.33 -13.50 -12.63
N GLY A 286 -22.46 -14.26 -13.29
CA GLY A 286 -22.23 -15.67 -13.02
C GLY A 286 -21.48 -15.94 -11.72
N LYS A 287 -21.65 -17.16 -11.20
CA LYS A 287 -20.77 -17.77 -10.19
C LYS A 287 -20.51 -19.20 -10.64
N ASP A 288 -19.28 -19.46 -11.10
CA ASP A 288 -18.87 -20.80 -11.56
C ASP A 288 -19.84 -21.38 -12.60
N THR A 289 -20.25 -20.59 -13.60
CA THR A 289 -21.18 -21.08 -14.62
C THR A 289 -20.53 -22.27 -15.36
N PRO A 290 -21.29 -23.34 -15.66
CA PRO A 290 -20.74 -24.55 -16.29
C PRO A 290 -20.28 -24.35 -17.74
N GLY A 291 -20.45 -23.14 -18.29
CA GLY A 291 -20.03 -22.72 -19.62
C GLY A 291 -20.38 -21.26 -19.89
N ALA A 292 -20.09 -20.81 -21.11
CA ALA A 292 -20.40 -19.46 -21.58
C ALA A 292 -21.90 -19.16 -21.51
N LEU A 293 -22.25 -18.03 -20.89
CA LEU A 293 -23.62 -17.52 -20.92
C LEU A 293 -23.95 -16.98 -22.32
N ILE A 294 -25.13 -17.35 -22.82
CA ILE A 294 -25.71 -16.79 -24.03
C ILE A 294 -26.89 -15.91 -23.62
N ILE A 295 -26.82 -14.62 -23.95
CA ILE A 295 -27.93 -13.67 -23.76
C ILE A 295 -28.37 -13.08 -25.10
N ASN A 296 -29.66 -12.79 -25.21
CA ASN A 296 -30.21 -12.00 -26.30
C ASN A 296 -30.98 -10.80 -25.74
N VAL A 297 -30.48 -9.60 -26.04
CA VAL A 297 -31.06 -8.30 -25.63
C VAL A 297 -31.57 -7.48 -26.83
N ALA A 298 -31.61 -8.07 -28.03
CA ALA A 298 -31.94 -7.36 -29.26
C ALA A 298 -33.41 -6.86 -29.32
N GLN A 299 -34.27 -7.35 -28.43
CA GLN A 299 -35.70 -6.98 -28.33
C GLN A 299 -35.99 -6.11 -27.09
N ASN A 300 -34.94 -5.53 -26.49
CA ASN A 300 -35.04 -4.67 -25.31
C ASN A 300 -34.55 -3.24 -25.65
N PRO A 301 -35.26 -2.50 -26.53
CA PRO A 301 -34.79 -1.20 -27.04
C PRO A 301 -34.69 -0.12 -25.96
N ASN A 302 -35.39 -0.30 -24.83
CA ASN A 302 -35.36 0.61 -23.68
C ASN A 302 -34.20 0.37 -22.71
N LEU A 303 -33.36 -0.64 -22.96
CA LEU A 303 -32.26 -1.00 -22.08
C LEU A 303 -31.25 0.14 -22.03
N ASN A 304 -31.11 0.77 -20.85
CA ASN A 304 -30.16 1.85 -20.58
C ASN A 304 -28.97 1.39 -19.72
N HIS A 305 -29.10 0.26 -19.03
CA HIS A 305 -28.03 -0.31 -18.21
C HIS A 305 -27.93 -1.83 -18.41
N LEU A 306 -26.75 -2.30 -18.84
CA LEU A 306 -26.44 -3.73 -18.97
C LEU A 306 -25.16 -4.05 -18.19
N THR A 307 -25.29 -4.86 -17.13
CA THR A 307 -24.17 -5.48 -16.42
C THR A 307 -24.21 -6.99 -16.64
N ALA A 308 -23.24 -7.53 -17.36
CA ALA A 308 -23.11 -8.95 -17.67
C ALA A 308 -21.68 -9.49 -17.45
N ASN A 309 -21.01 -9.02 -16.40
CA ASN A 309 -19.63 -9.41 -16.08
C ASN A 309 -19.50 -10.85 -15.56
N SER A 310 -18.31 -11.43 -15.67
CA SER A 310 -17.96 -12.73 -15.07
C SER A 310 -18.85 -13.91 -15.52
N ASN A 311 -19.12 -14.02 -16.83
CA ASN A 311 -20.05 -14.98 -17.41
C ASN A 311 -19.45 -15.89 -18.50
N TYR A 312 -18.13 -15.81 -18.72
CA TYR A 312 -17.43 -16.52 -19.81
C TYR A 312 -18.09 -16.30 -21.19
N MET A 313 -18.75 -15.15 -21.39
CA MET A 313 -19.48 -14.88 -22.64
C MET A 313 -18.51 -14.77 -23.81
N THR A 314 -18.86 -15.39 -24.94
CA THR A 314 -18.08 -15.30 -26.20
C THR A 314 -18.74 -14.41 -27.25
N ASN A 315 -19.96 -13.92 -27.00
CA ASN A 315 -20.65 -12.95 -27.86
C ASN A 315 -21.68 -12.16 -27.05
N VAL A 316 -21.87 -10.89 -27.43
CA VAL A 316 -23.00 -10.05 -27.01
C VAL A 316 -23.35 -9.08 -28.14
N ASN A 317 -24.63 -8.94 -28.45
CA ASN A 317 -25.11 -7.98 -29.44
C ASN A 317 -25.93 -6.89 -28.76
N VAL A 318 -25.35 -5.69 -28.66
CA VAL A 318 -25.98 -4.49 -28.09
C VAL A 318 -26.43 -3.47 -29.14
N THR A 319 -26.36 -3.82 -30.43
CA THR A 319 -26.61 -2.88 -31.54
C THR A 319 -28.07 -2.45 -31.67
N GLN A 320 -28.99 -3.10 -30.96
CA GLN A 320 -30.42 -2.77 -30.93
C GLN A 320 -30.83 -2.09 -29.61
N ASN A 321 -29.87 -1.62 -28.82
CA ASN A 321 -30.09 -0.96 -27.52
C ASN A 321 -29.60 0.50 -27.59
N PRO A 322 -30.24 1.37 -28.39
CA PRO A 322 -29.74 2.73 -28.65
C PRO A 322 -29.76 3.66 -27.42
N LEU A 323 -30.52 3.30 -26.38
CA LEU A 323 -30.61 4.04 -25.12
C LEU A 323 -29.57 3.60 -24.07
N LEU A 324 -28.64 2.71 -24.43
CA LEU A 324 -27.64 2.19 -23.50
C LEU A 324 -26.68 3.30 -23.05
N GLU A 325 -26.70 3.62 -21.76
CA GLU A 325 -25.85 4.60 -21.08
C GLU A 325 -24.68 3.91 -20.35
N THR A 326 -24.90 2.70 -19.84
CA THR A 326 -23.87 1.90 -19.16
C THR A 326 -23.81 0.48 -19.71
N LEU A 327 -22.61 0.07 -20.12
CA LEU A 327 -22.29 -1.31 -20.51
C LEU A 327 -21.12 -1.84 -19.70
N ASN A 328 -21.38 -2.77 -18.80
CA ASN A 328 -20.37 -3.50 -18.06
C ASN A 328 -20.38 -4.99 -18.44
N ILE A 329 -19.31 -5.44 -19.08
CA ILE A 329 -19.13 -6.80 -19.61
C ILE A 329 -17.73 -7.32 -19.29
N HIS A 330 -17.10 -6.82 -18.21
CA HIS A 330 -15.74 -7.23 -17.86
C HIS A 330 -15.65 -8.71 -17.49
N SER A 331 -14.46 -9.29 -17.63
CA SER A 331 -14.18 -10.69 -17.25
C SER A 331 -15.08 -11.68 -18.00
N ASN A 332 -15.04 -11.58 -19.33
CA ASN A 332 -15.68 -12.50 -20.27
C ASN A 332 -14.63 -12.96 -21.29
N GLU A 333 -15.05 -13.65 -22.35
CA GLU A 333 -14.18 -14.18 -23.40
C GLU A 333 -14.55 -13.61 -24.77
N LEU A 334 -14.93 -12.33 -24.82
CA LEU A 334 -15.43 -11.69 -26.05
C LEU A 334 -14.28 -11.44 -27.05
N PRO A 335 -14.32 -12.04 -28.26
CA PRO A 335 -13.34 -11.77 -29.32
C PRO A 335 -13.68 -10.51 -30.13
N SER A 336 -14.88 -9.95 -29.96
CA SER A 336 -15.33 -8.73 -30.63
C SER A 336 -16.48 -8.10 -29.86
N LEU A 337 -16.59 -6.77 -29.94
CA LEU A 337 -17.71 -6.01 -29.40
C LEU A 337 -18.05 -4.85 -30.34
N ASN A 338 -19.32 -4.70 -30.69
CA ASN A 338 -19.80 -3.59 -31.50
C ASN A 338 -20.70 -2.67 -30.67
N VAL A 339 -20.20 -1.46 -30.37
CA VAL A 339 -20.91 -0.40 -29.64
C VAL A 339 -21.32 0.78 -30.52
N THR A 340 -21.16 0.66 -31.84
CA THR A 340 -21.35 1.80 -32.78
C THR A 340 -22.79 2.30 -32.90
N GLN A 341 -23.77 1.57 -32.34
CA GLN A 341 -25.18 1.94 -32.32
C GLN A 341 -25.65 2.39 -30.93
N ASN A 342 -24.73 2.69 -30.02
CA ASN A 342 -25.02 3.10 -28.64
C ASN A 342 -24.53 4.54 -28.38
N PRO A 343 -25.12 5.57 -29.04
CA PRO A 343 -24.59 6.93 -29.02
C PRO A 343 -24.69 7.61 -27.64
N LEU A 344 -25.53 7.11 -26.75
CA LEU A 344 -25.70 7.62 -25.38
C LEU A 344 -24.78 6.93 -24.35
N LEU A 345 -23.88 6.04 -24.79
CA LEU A 345 -23.02 5.28 -23.88
C LEU A 345 -22.05 6.22 -23.16
N GLU A 346 -22.22 6.36 -21.84
CA GLU A 346 -21.37 7.18 -20.96
C GLU A 346 -20.28 6.35 -20.29
N THR A 347 -20.57 5.08 -19.97
CA THR A 347 -19.64 4.17 -19.29
C THR A 347 -19.55 2.84 -20.03
N LEU A 348 -18.34 2.47 -20.45
CA LEU A 348 -18.02 1.18 -21.05
C LEU A 348 -16.90 0.50 -20.26
N ASN A 349 -17.22 -0.62 -19.62
CA ASN A 349 -16.23 -1.51 -19.01
C ASN A 349 -16.21 -2.86 -19.74
N ALA A 350 -15.18 -3.08 -20.55
CA ALA A 350 -14.91 -4.32 -21.26
C ALA A 350 -13.55 -4.93 -20.87
N ARG A 351 -13.06 -4.62 -19.66
CA ARG A 351 -11.81 -5.17 -19.10
C ARG A 351 -11.78 -6.70 -19.12
N ASN A 352 -10.62 -7.30 -19.31
CA ASN A 352 -10.40 -8.74 -19.22
C ASN A 352 -11.34 -9.50 -20.18
N ASN A 353 -11.11 -9.28 -21.48
CA ASN A 353 -11.75 -9.94 -22.61
C ASN A 353 -10.67 -10.31 -23.64
N LEU A 354 -11.05 -10.67 -24.87
CA LEU A 354 -10.15 -11.07 -25.94
C LEU A 354 -10.25 -10.10 -27.13
N LEU A 355 -10.51 -8.81 -26.88
CA LEU A 355 -10.77 -7.84 -27.95
C LEU A 355 -9.46 -7.48 -28.69
N PRO A 356 -9.36 -7.69 -30.02
CA PRO A 356 -8.23 -7.22 -30.82
C PRO A 356 -8.37 -5.73 -31.21
N GLY A 357 -9.53 -5.14 -30.97
CA GLY A 357 -9.85 -3.75 -31.29
C GLY A 357 -11.32 -3.45 -31.02
N ILE A 358 -11.66 -2.16 -30.96
CA ILE A 358 -13.03 -1.67 -30.75
C ILE A 358 -13.20 -0.30 -31.40
N ASP A 359 -14.35 -0.06 -32.04
CA ASP A 359 -14.72 1.26 -32.57
C ASP A 359 -15.63 1.96 -31.57
N VAL A 360 -15.09 3.01 -30.93
CA VAL A 360 -15.80 3.88 -29.98
C VAL A 360 -16.12 5.26 -30.57
N THR A 361 -15.87 5.47 -31.87
CA THR A 361 -16.00 6.78 -32.52
C THR A 361 -17.45 7.26 -32.65
N GLN A 362 -18.41 6.35 -32.49
CA GLN A 362 -19.85 6.65 -32.51
C GLN A 362 -20.44 6.80 -31.11
N ASN A 363 -19.59 6.90 -30.07
CA ASN A 363 -20.00 7.02 -28.67
C ASN A 363 -19.53 8.36 -28.07
N PRO A 364 -20.01 9.52 -28.57
CA PRO A 364 -19.53 10.84 -28.16
C PRO A 364 -19.85 11.19 -26.70
N ALA A 365 -20.79 10.46 -26.07
CA ALA A 365 -21.16 10.62 -24.66
C ALA A 365 -20.20 9.93 -23.68
N LEU A 366 -19.21 9.14 -24.15
CA LEU A 366 -18.30 8.38 -23.28
C LEU A 366 -17.51 9.31 -22.35
N LYS A 367 -17.61 9.02 -21.05
CA LYS A 367 -16.84 9.62 -19.96
C LYS A 367 -15.86 8.62 -19.36
N ASN A 368 -16.28 7.36 -19.21
CA ASN A 368 -15.49 6.30 -18.56
C ASN A 368 -15.30 5.12 -19.52
N LEU A 369 -14.04 4.88 -19.93
CA LEU A 369 -13.69 3.79 -20.84
C LEU A 369 -12.62 2.88 -20.23
N ASN A 370 -13.01 1.65 -19.88
CA ASN A 370 -12.10 0.63 -19.39
C ASN A 370 -11.99 -0.55 -20.36
N LEU A 371 -10.82 -0.67 -21.00
CA LEU A 371 -10.45 -1.70 -21.96
C LEU A 371 -9.23 -2.50 -21.50
N ALA A 372 -8.87 -2.44 -20.22
CA ALA A 372 -7.68 -3.10 -19.70
C ALA A 372 -7.70 -4.62 -19.91
N ALA A 373 -6.53 -5.27 -19.98
CA ALA A 373 -6.39 -6.71 -20.17
C ALA A 373 -7.18 -7.22 -21.40
N ASN A 374 -6.81 -6.71 -22.58
CA ASN A 374 -7.32 -7.15 -23.88
C ASN A 374 -6.14 -7.38 -24.85
N GLN A 375 -6.39 -7.38 -26.16
CA GLN A 375 -5.39 -7.59 -27.21
C GLN A 375 -5.36 -6.40 -28.20
N ILE A 376 -5.64 -5.19 -27.71
CA ILE A 376 -5.83 -4.00 -28.55
C ILE A 376 -4.48 -3.35 -28.88
N PRO A 377 -4.10 -3.19 -30.16
CA PRO A 377 -2.84 -2.55 -30.54
C PRO A 377 -2.99 -1.04 -30.82
N ASN A 378 -4.21 -0.55 -31.05
CA ASN A 378 -4.52 0.87 -31.28
C ASN A 378 -5.99 1.16 -30.97
N LEU A 379 -6.29 2.42 -30.66
CA LEU A 379 -7.63 2.90 -30.34
C LEU A 379 -7.78 4.35 -30.81
N ASN A 380 -8.91 4.67 -31.44
CA ASN A 380 -9.25 6.04 -31.82
C ASN A 380 -10.28 6.61 -30.85
N VAL A 381 -9.84 7.56 -30.01
CA VAL A 381 -10.68 8.28 -29.03
C VAL A 381 -10.98 9.73 -29.40
N THR A 382 -10.67 10.14 -30.64
CA THR A 382 -10.75 11.55 -31.09
C THR A 382 -12.19 12.09 -31.15
N GLN A 383 -13.21 11.23 -31.12
CA GLN A 383 -14.62 11.61 -31.08
C GLN A 383 -15.22 11.56 -29.66
N ASN A 384 -14.43 11.17 -28.66
CA ASN A 384 -14.86 11.01 -27.27
C ASN A 384 -14.36 12.20 -26.43
N SER A 385 -14.73 13.42 -26.80
CA SER A 385 -14.23 14.64 -26.16
C SER A 385 -14.70 14.84 -24.70
N LEU A 386 -15.68 14.05 -24.26
CA LEU A 386 -16.18 14.04 -22.87
C LEU A 386 -15.45 13.01 -21.99
N LEU A 387 -14.42 12.33 -22.50
CA LEU A 387 -13.69 11.30 -21.75
C LEU A 387 -12.97 11.91 -20.54
N GLU A 388 -13.28 11.39 -19.36
CA GLU A 388 -12.76 11.77 -18.05
C GLU A 388 -11.80 10.69 -17.52
N GLU A 389 -12.14 9.41 -17.74
CA GLU A 389 -11.32 8.25 -17.34
C GLU A 389 -11.05 7.28 -18.50
N LEU A 390 -9.78 6.95 -18.73
CA LEU A 390 -9.33 5.97 -19.71
C LEU A 390 -8.39 4.93 -19.08
N THR A 391 -8.77 3.66 -19.15
CA THR A 391 -7.91 2.54 -18.77
C THR A 391 -7.70 1.62 -19.97
N ILE A 392 -6.45 1.54 -20.45
CA ILE A 392 -6.01 0.66 -21.55
C ILE A 392 -4.83 -0.22 -21.13
N SER A 393 -4.61 -0.40 -19.83
CA SER A 393 -3.50 -1.20 -19.32
C SER A 393 -3.54 -2.66 -19.76
N GLN A 394 -2.39 -3.33 -19.84
CA GLN A 394 -2.29 -4.74 -20.28
C GLN A 394 -2.91 -4.97 -21.67
N ASN A 395 -2.40 -4.25 -22.68
CA ASN A 395 -2.79 -4.38 -24.07
C ASN A 395 -1.54 -4.47 -24.97
N LEU A 396 -1.66 -4.13 -26.26
CA LEU A 396 -0.58 -4.22 -27.26
C LEU A 396 -0.24 -2.86 -27.87
N PHE A 397 -0.52 -1.75 -27.18
CA PHE A 397 -0.23 -0.40 -27.68
C PHE A 397 1.28 -0.19 -27.82
N SER A 398 1.73 0.42 -28.91
CA SER A 398 3.14 0.68 -29.19
C SER A 398 3.36 2.02 -29.89
N GLY A 399 4.62 2.46 -30.01
CA GLY A 399 4.97 3.72 -30.70
C GLY A 399 4.45 4.96 -29.94
N THR A 400 3.67 5.81 -30.62
CA THR A 400 3.15 7.07 -30.03
C THR A 400 1.90 6.87 -29.15
N GLY A 401 1.48 5.63 -28.89
CA GLY A 401 0.35 5.32 -28.01
C GLY A 401 -1.01 5.72 -28.60
N LEU A 402 -1.49 6.92 -28.26
CA LEU A 402 -2.85 7.41 -28.55
C LEU A 402 -2.82 8.87 -29.04
N ASP A 403 -3.78 9.24 -29.88
CA ASP A 403 -4.10 10.65 -30.13
C ASP A 403 -5.13 11.14 -29.10
N LEU A 404 -4.66 11.98 -28.16
CA LEU A 404 -5.46 12.56 -27.08
C LEU A 404 -5.84 14.03 -27.32
N THR A 405 -5.62 14.57 -28.52
CA THR A 405 -5.76 16.01 -28.83
C THR A 405 -7.15 16.57 -28.48
N ASN A 406 -8.20 15.75 -28.61
CA ASN A 406 -9.58 16.15 -28.35
C ASN A 406 -10.09 15.75 -26.95
N ASN A 407 -9.29 15.05 -26.15
CA ASN A 407 -9.70 14.52 -24.84
C ASN A 407 -9.31 15.49 -23.72
N THR A 408 -9.75 16.74 -23.84
CA THR A 408 -9.33 17.85 -22.96
C THR A 408 -9.82 17.73 -21.51
N ASN A 409 -10.79 16.85 -21.25
CA ASN A 409 -11.34 16.59 -19.92
C ASN A 409 -10.72 15.34 -19.25
N LEU A 410 -9.71 14.71 -19.86
CA LEU A 410 -9.15 13.46 -19.35
C LEU A 410 -8.37 13.73 -18.06
N GLU A 411 -8.89 13.20 -16.94
CA GLU A 411 -8.36 13.34 -15.59
C GLU A 411 -7.63 12.06 -15.12
N TYR A 412 -8.07 10.88 -15.56
CA TYR A 412 -7.45 9.60 -15.20
C TYR A 412 -7.00 8.84 -16.46
N LEU A 413 -5.71 8.49 -16.52
CA LEU A 413 -5.13 7.67 -17.58
C LEU A 413 -4.27 6.55 -17.00
N ASP A 414 -4.73 5.31 -17.19
CA ASP A 414 -3.91 4.11 -16.99
C ASP A 414 -3.61 3.44 -18.34
N ALA A 415 -2.37 3.58 -18.80
CA ALA A 415 -1.82 2.92 -19.98
C ALA A 415 -0.62 2.03 -19.66
N SER A 416 -0.53 1.54 -18.42
CA SER A 416 0.52 0.63 -17.97
C SER A 416 0.53 -0.72 -18.71
N GLU A 417 1.65 -1.44 -18.66
CA GLU A 417 1.80 -2.79 -19.24
C GLU A 417 1.44 -2.83 -20.73
N ASN A 418 2.10 -1.97 -21.50
CA ASN A 418 2.03 -1.88 -22.96
C ASN A 418 3.47 -1.75 -23.52
N GLU A 419 3.62 -1.37 -24.79
CA GLU A 419 4.89 -1.13 -25.47
C GLU A 419 5.00 0.33 -25.97
N ILE A 420 4.35 1.28 -25.29
CA ILE A 420 4.29 2.70 -25.70
C ILE A 420 5.67 3.34 -25.51
N GLU A 421 6.13 4.07 -26.53
CA GLU A 421 7.45 4.74 -26.56
C GLU A 421 7.33 6.24 -26.28
N SER A 422 6.21 6.85 -26.65
CA SER A 422 5.91 8.27 -26.42
C SER A 422 4.40 8.51 -26.39
N LEU A 423 3.98 9.59 -25.74
CA LEU A 423 2.59 10.02 -25.66
C LEU A 423 2.54 11.54 -25.49
N ASP A 424 1.60 12.18 -26.19
CA ASP A 424 1.29 13.60 -25.98
C ASP A 424 0.04 13.73 -25.09
N ILE A 425 0.25 14.21 -23.88
CA ILE A 425 -0.77 14.50 -22.87
C ILE A 425 -0.96 16.01 -22.67
N SER A 426 -0.26 16.86 -23.41
CA SER A 426 -0.22 18.32 -23.17
C SER A 426 -1.58 19.02 -23.32
N HIS A 427 -2.54 18.37 -23.98
CA HIS A 427 -3.90 18.88 -24.18
C HIS A 427 -4.90 18.37 -23.12
N THR A 428 -4.47 17.55 -22.17
CA THR A 428 -5.33 16.95 -21.14
C THR A 428 -5.21 17.69 -19.80
N VAL A 429 -5.97 17.22 -18.80
CA VAL A 429 -5.91 17.69 -17.41
C VAL A 429 -5.58 16.54 -16.46
N VAL A 430 -4.73 15.60 -16.91
CA VAL A 430 -4.51 14.33 -16.23
C VAL A 430 -3.94 14.51 -14.81
N GLU A 431 -4.70 14.02 -13.85
CA GLU A 431 -4.41 13.97 -12.42
C GLU A 431 -3.65 12.71 -12.05
N ASP A 432 -4.17 11.57 -12.52
CA ASP A 432 -3.61 10.25 -12.30
C ASP A 432 -3.09 9.69 -13.61
N LEU A 433 -1.77 9.68 -13.76
CA LEU A 433 -1.05 9.20 -14.93
C LEU A 433 -0.26 7.95 -14.55
N ILE A 434 -0.72 6.79 -15.02
CA ILE A 434 -0.14 5.48 -14.74
C ILE A 434 0.35 4.89 -16.07
N LEU A 435 1.68 4.85 -16.23
CA LEU A 435 2.39 4.47 -17.44
C LEU A 435 3.43 3.37 -17.20
N HIS A 436 3.40 2.69 -16.05
CA HIS A 436 4.44 1.73 -15.72
C HIS A 436 4.53 0.57 -16.70
N HIS A 437 5.70 -0.05 -16.86
CA HIS A 437 5.91 -1.17 -17.79
C HIS A 437 5.57 -0.79 -19.24
N ASN A 438 6.28 0.19 -19.76
CA ASN A 438 6.24 0.65 -21.15
C ASN A 438 7.69 0.86 -21.65
N SER A 439 7.86 1.56 -22.77
CA SER A 439 9.16 1.90 -23.37
C SER A 439 9.42 3.41 -23.45
N PHE A 440 8.80 4.22 -22.58
CA PHE A 440 9.00 5.67 -22.55
C PHE A 440 10.48 6.01 -22.30
N ALA A 441 11.08 6.81 -23.18
CA ALA A 441 12.47 7.24 -23.08
C ALA A 441 12.59 8.77 -22.93
N GLY A 442 13.78 9.25 -22.57
CA GLY A 442 13.98 10.69 -22.34
C GLY A 442 13.22 11.19 -21.11
N LYS A 443 12.74 12.44 -21.15
CA LYS A 443 12.03 13.11 -20.03
C LYS A 443 10.74 13.83 -20.45
N ASP A 444 10.38 13.79 -21.73
CA ASP A 444 9.29 14.59 -22.30
C ASP A 444 7.95 14.35 -21.59
N ILE A 445 7.64 13.10 -21.22
CA ILE A 445 6.39 12.78 -20.51
C ILE A 445 6.35 13.37 -19.10
N LEU A 446 7.50 13.47 -18.43
CA LEU A 446 7.63 14.13 -17.12
C LEU A 446 7.45 15.65 -17.25
N GLU A 447 8.04 16.24 -18.29
CA GLU A 447 7.92 17.68 -18.57
C GLU A 447 6.47 18.06 -18.87
N GLN A 448 5.78 17.29 -19.70
CA GLN A 448 4.37 17.51 -20.00
C GLN A 448 3.50 17.45 -18.73
N TYR A 449 3.65 16.41 -17.90
CA TYR A 449 2.89 16.30 -16.65
C TYR A 449 3.23 17.45 -15.68
N PHE A 450 4.50 17.82 -15.58
CA PHE A 450 4.94 18.97 -14.79
C PHE A 450 4.29 20.27 -15.27
N ASP A 451 4.30 20.54 -16.58
CA ASP A 451 3.75 21.77 -17.17
C ASP A 451 2.24 21.89 -16.97
N ILE A 452 1.49 20.78 -17.10
CA ILE A 452 0.06 20.72 -16.78
C ILE A 452 -0.18 21.20 -15.35
N TRP A 453 0.55 20.64 -14.38
CA TRP A 453 0.33 20.97 -12.97
C TRP A 453 0.90 22.32 -12.57
N ASN A 454 1.98 22.77 -13.20
CA ASN A 454 2.48 24.13 -13.04
C ASN A 454 1.44 25.16 -13.52
N ALA A 455 0.84 24.94 -14.69
CA ALA A 455 -0.23 25.80 -15.22
C ALA A 455 -1.50 25.78 -14.36
N ASN A 456 -1.81 24.64 -13.73
CA ASN A 456 -2.90 24.49 -12.79
C ASN A 456 -2.57 24.97 -11.36
N GLY A 457 -1.40 25.57 -11.13
CA GLY A 457 -1.02 26.15 -9.83
C GLY A 457 -0.65 25.10 -8.78
N GLY A 458 -0.04 24.00 -9.19
CA GLY A 458 0.59 22.97 -8.35
C GLY A 458 -0.24 21.70 -8.13
N LEU A 459 0.37 20.69 -7.51
CA LEU A 459 -0.24 19.39 -7.24
C LEU A 459 -1.42 19.48 -6.26
N ARG A 460 -2.41 18.59 -6.40
CA ARG A 460 -3.66 18.53 -5.64
C ARG A 460 -3.74 17.27 -4.79
N TYR A 461 -4.94 16.86 -4.43
CA TYR A 461 -5.19 15.69 -3.60
C TYR A 461 -5.12 14.41 -4.42
N SER A 462 -4.31 13.44 -3.95
CA SER A 462 -4.25 12.08 -4.48
C SER A 462 -3.77 11.92 -5.92
N ASN A 463 -3.12 12.94 -6.51
CA ASN A 463 -2.50 12.78 -7.82
C ASN A 463 -1.48 11.62 -7.81
N THR A 464 -1.44 10.87 -8.91
CA THR A 464 -0.50 9.78 -9.13
C THR A 464 0.29 10.02 -10.40
N LEU A 465 1.62 9.99 -10.30
CA LEU A 465 2.52 9.89 -11.44
C LEU A 465 3.32 8.61 -11.28
N ASP A 466 2.92 7.56 -11.99
CA ASP A 466 3.59 6.26 -11.99
C ASP A 466 4.19 5.97 -13.36
N VAL A 467 5.47 6.27 -13.52
CA VAL A 467 6.25 6.03 -14.73
C VAL A 467 7.32 4.96 -14.51
N SER A 468 7.15 4.14 -13.47
CA SER A 468 8.10 3.07 -13.13
C SER A 468 8.27 2.05 -14.26
N PHE A 469 9.38 1.30 -14.29
CA PHE A 469 9.62 0.27 -15.32
C PHE A 469 9.52 0.81 -16.77
N ASN A 470 10.27 1.86 -17.06
CA ASN A 470 10.39 2.46 -18.39
C ASN A 470 11.88 2.65 -18.76
N LEU A 471 12.17 3.46 -19.79
CA LEU A 471 13.51 3.78 -20.26
C LEU A 471 13.87 5.26 -20.04
N LEU A 472 13.19 5.95 -19.12
CA LEU A 472 13.32 7.39 -18.91
C LEU A 472 14.74 7.79 -18.45
N THR A 473 15.20 8.96 -18.89
CA THR A 473 16.55 9.50 -18.64
C THR A 473 16.50 11.02 -18.51
N GLY A 474 17.55 11.62 -17.95
CA GLY A 474 17.70 13.08 -17.90
C GLY A 474 17.07 13.69 -16.65
N ARG A 475 17.32 14.99 -16.47
CA ARG A 475 16.95 15.71 -15.23
C ARG A 475 15.44 15.68 -15.02
N ILE A 476 15.02 15.23 -13.85
CA ILE A 476 13.62 15.20 -13.44
C ILE A 476 13.17 16.63 -13.13
N PRO A 477 11.99 17.08 -13.63
CA PRO A 477 11.44 18.36 -13.25
C PRO A 477 11.28 18.51 -11.73
N ASP A 478 11.38 19.74 -11.22
CA ASP A 478 11.29 20.01 -9.78
C ASP A 478 9.84 19.89 -9.27
N PHE A 479 9.36 18.66 -9.10
CA PHE A 479 8.03 18.38 -8.56
C PHE A 479 7.85 18.88 -7.12
N ALA A 480 8.94 19.19 -6.40
CA ALA A 480 8.84 19.77 -5.07
C ALA A 480 8.34 21.22 -5.15
N SER A 481 8.69 21.95 -6.22
CA SER A 481 8.15 23.29 -6.49
C SER A 481 6.64 23.30 -6.74
N LEU A 482 6.04 22.17 -7.13
CA LEU A 482 4.60 22.04 -7.34
C LEU A 482 3.82 21.75 -6.05
N ILE A 483 4.50 21.57 -4.92
CA ILE A 483 3.83 21.33 -3.63
C ILE A 483 3.13 22.61 -3.17
N VAL A 484 1.80 22.53 -3.04
CA VAL A 484 0.95 23.61 -2.54
C VAL A 484 0.60 23.36 -1.07
N PRO A 485 0.99 24.24 -0.12
CA PRO A 485 0.70 24.05 1.30
C PRO A 485 -0.79 23.86 1.58
N ASN A 486 -1.12 22.83 2.39
CA ASN A 486 -2.48 22.42 2.75
C ASN A 486 -3.38 21.94 1.60
N VAL A 487 -2.90 21.91 0.36
CA VAL A 487 -3.65 21.47 -0.82
C VAL A 487 -3.09 20.16 -1.37
N THR A 488 -1.77 20.08 -1.56
CA THR A 488 -1.12 18.83 -1.98
C THR A 488 -1.15 17.84 -0.82
N ARG A 489 -1.76 16.68 -1.04
CA ARG A 489 -1.84 15.60 -0.05
C ARG A 489 -1.90 14.25 -0.74
N SER A 490 -1.15 13.29 -0.20
CA SER A 490 -1.07 11.91 -0.69
C SER A 490 -0.59 11.77 -2.14
N PHE A 491 0.25 12.67 -2.65
CA PHE A 491 0.83 12.53 -3.99
C PHE A 491 1.65 11.24 -4.08
N SER A 492 1.46 10.47 -5.15
CA SER A 492 2.16 9.21 -5.40
C SER A 492 3.13 9.38 -6.58
N PHE A 493 4.43 9.46 -6.29
CA PHE A 493 5.46 9.65 -7.31
C PHE A 493 6.34 8.41 -7.47
N LYS A 494 6.19 7.68 -8.58
CA LYS A 494 6.93 6.43 -8.81
C LYS A 494 7.73 6.49 -10.09
N ILE A 495 9.05 6.43 -9.94
CA ILE A 495 10.04 6.58 -11.03
C ILE A 495 11.07 5.44 -11.05
N ASP A 496 10.91 4.44 -10.20
CA ASP A 496 11.83 3.32 -10.10
C ASP A 496 11.90 2.48 -11.38
N ASN A 497 13.01 1.74 -11.56
CA ASN A 497 13.25 0.88 -12.71
C ASN A 497 13.25 1.64 -14.05
N ASN A 498 13.84 2.84 -14.05
CA ASN A 498 14.16 3.65 -15.23
C ASN A 498 15.70 3.76 -15.43
N ASN A 499 16.14 4.59 -16.37
CA ASN A 499 17.55 4.86 -16.67
C ASN A 499 18.01 6.23 -16.12
N PHE A 500 17.46 6.68 -15.00
CA PHE A 500 17.89 7.93 -14.36
C PHE A 500 19.32 7.82 -13.82
N HIS A 501 19.98 8.94 -13.54
CA HIS A 501 21.25 9.00 -12.82
C HIS A 501 21.03 9.65 -11.45
N PHE A 502 21.95 9.51 -10.49
CA PHE A 502 21.81 10.18 -9.18
C PHE A 502 21.64 11.69 -9.33
N GLY A 503 22.47 12.31 -10.19
CA GLY A 503 22.38 13.73 -10.50
C GLY A 503 21.11 14.16 -11.26
N ASP A 504 20.19 13.26 -11.63
CA ASP A 504 18.93 13.66 -12.27
C ASP A 504 17.90 14.19 -11.28
N PHE A 505 18.05 13.89 -9.98
CA PHE A 505 17.13 14.32 -8.92
C PHE A 505 17.85 14.65 -7.61
N GLU A 506 19.19 14.80 -7.63
CA GLU A 506 20.02 15.05 -6.45
C GLU A 506 19.58 16.31 -5.69
N GLU A 507 19.26 17.40 -6.41
CA GLU A 507 18.85 18.67 -5.81
C GLU A 507 17.48 18.54 -5.09
N GLU A 508 16.56 17.78 -5.67
CA GLU A 508 15.18 17.67 -5.20
C GLU A 508 14.94 16.49 -4.25
N HIS A 509 15.87 15.53 -4.19
CA HIS A 509 15.70 14.26 -3.46
C HIS A 509 15.30 14.44 -2.00
N SER A 510 16.02 15.31 -1.28
CA SER A 510 15.75 15.60 0.13
C SER A 510 14.35 16.18 0.34
N ALA A 511 13.87 17.00 -0.60
CA ALA A 511 12.52 17.56 -0.52
C ALA A 511 11.45 16.46 -0.71
N TYR A 512 11.63 15.54 -1.65
CA TYR A 512 10.72 14.40 -1.84
C TYR A 512 10.68 13.46 -0.63
N VAL A 513 11.83 13.18 -0.01
CA VAL A 513 11.91 12.36 1.20
C VAL A 513 11.21 13.05 2.37
N ASN A 514 11.44 14.34 2.56
CA ASN A 514 10.76 15.13 3.60
C ASN A 514 9.24 15.21 3.36
N ALA A 515 8.79 15.26 2.12
CA ALA A 515 7.37 15.28 1.78
C ALA A 515 6.63 14.01 2.21
N LEU A 516 7.31 12.85 2.34
CA LEU A 516 6.71 11.61 2.84
C LEU A 516 6.35 11.66 4.32
N THR A 517 6.97 12.55 5.10
CA THR A 517 6.74 12.68 6.55
C THR A 517 6.10 14.01 6.93
N THR A 518 6.02 14.96 6.00
CA THR A 518 5.35 16.25 6.20
C THR A 518 3.84 16.05 6.29
N VAL A 519 3.29 16.20 7.49
CA VAL A 519 1.86 15.98 7.78
C VAL A 519 1.03 17.18 7.32
N VAL A 520 -0.02 16.92 6.55
CA VAL A 520 -1.03 17.93 6.15
C VAL A 520 -2.19 17.93 7.14
N ASN A 521 -2.65 16.75 7.56
CA ASN A 521 -3.64 16.55 8.62
C ASN A 521 -3.49 15.14 9.22
N THR A 522 -4.36 14.76 10.17
CA THR A 522 -4.29 13.48 10.90
C THR A 522 -4.25 12.24 10.02
N TYR A 523 -4.68 12.32 8.76
CA TYR A 523 -4.79 11.18 7.86
C TYR A 523 -3.76 11.17 6.72
N TYR A 524 -3.19 12.32 6.36
CA TYR A 524 -2.41 12.46 5.13
C TYR A 524 -1.11 13.25 5.32
N THR A 525 -0.07 12.75 4.66
CA THR A 525 1.19 13.45 4.38
C THR A 525 1.14 14.12 3.01
N VAL A 526 2.11 14.99 2.70
CA VAL A 526 2.20 15.66 1.39
C VAL A 526 2.38 14.62 0.29
N PHE A 527 3.37 13.74 0.41
CA PHE A 527 3.53 12.56 -0.46
C PHE A 527 3.02 11.30 0.27
N GLY A 528 2.20 10.52 -0.41
CA GLY A 528 1.76 9.20 0.06
C GLY A 528 2.77 8.11 -0.32
N THR A 529 3.39 8.23 -1.49
CA THR A 529 4.48 7.34 -1.93
C THR A 529 5.53 8.10 -2.74
N TYR A 530 6.78 7.67 -2.62
CA TYR A 530 7.90 8.08 -3.47
C TYR A 530 8.81 6.87 -3.65
N THR A 531 8.79 6.27 -4.84
CA THR A 531 9.61 5.11 -5.19
C THR A 531 10.59 5.48 -6.29
N TYR A 532 11.85 5.14 -6.06
CA TYR A 532 12.96 5.46 -6.96
C TYR A 532 13.97 4.32 -6.89
N ALA A 533 14.46 3.90 -8.04
CA ALA A 533 15.60 3.01 -8.17
C ALA A 533 16.43 3.64 -9.27
N PRO A 534 17.49 4.38 -8.90
CA PRO A 534 18.07 5.36 -9.79
C PRO A 534 18.54 4.74 -11.10
N GLN A 535 19.09 3.52 -11.10
CA GLN A 535 19.75 2.94 -12.27
C GLN A 535 19.46 1.45 -12.41
N ARG A 536 19.24 0.98 -13.63
CA ARG A 536 19.16 -0.44 -13.98
C ARG A 536 20.56 -1.05 -14.11
N LYS A 537 20.72 -2.34 -13.76
CA LYS A 537 21.92 -3.15 -14.09
C LYS A 537 22.43 -2.96 -15.52
N VAL A 538 23.74 -3.08 -15.68
CA VAL A 538 24.48 -2.63 -16.86
C VAL A 538 24.57 -3.65 -18.00
N ASN A 539 24.49 -3.05 -19.20
CA ASN A 539 25.11 -3.25 -20.51
C ASN A 539 25.97 -4.50 -20.79
N ASN A 540 26.00 -4.84 -22.08
CA ASN A 540 26.91 -5.85 -22.64
C ASN A 540 28.38 -5.54 -22.32
N VAL A 541 29.16 -6.59 -22.03
CA VAL A 541 30.62 -6.48 -21.80
C VAL A 541 31.31 -5.83 -22.99
N VAL A 542 32.01 -4.74 -22.75
CA VAL A 542 32.80 -4.05 -23.80
C VAL A 542 34.23 -4.60 -23.80
N SER A 543 34.72 -5.05 -24.95
CA SER A 543 36.11 -5.53 -25.08
C SER A 543 37.09 -4.41 -25.42
N ILE A 544 38.14 -4.26 -24.62
CA ILE A 544 39.25 -3.33 -24.83
C ILE A 544 40.52 -4.14 -25.09
N ASN A 545 41.16 -3.91 -26.24
CA ASN A 545 42.46 -4.54 -26.55
C ASN A 545 43.60 -3.55 -26.28
N ARG A 546 44.63 -4.00 -25.58
CA ARG A 546 45.82 -3.22 -25.22
C ARG A 546 47.10 -4.02 -25.43
N THR A 547 48.21 -3.31 -25.59
CA THR A 547 49.54 -3.92 -25.65
C THR A 547 50.25 -3.75 -24.32
N VAL A 548 51.12 -4.69 -23.96
CA VAL A 548 51.94 -4.59 -22.74
C VAL A 548 52.64 -3.22 -22.66
N GLY A 549 52.59 -2.57 -21.50
CA GLY A 549 53.17 -1.26 -21.22
C GLY A 549 52.33 -0.05 -21.66
N SER A 550 51.19 -0.25 -22.32
CA SER A 550 50.28 0.86 -22.66
C SER A 550 49.44 1.30 -21.44
N LEU A 551 49.16 2.60 -21.32
CA LEU A 551 48.24 3.11 -20.30
C LEU A 551 46.81 2.64 -20.61
N VAL A 552 46.16 2.04 -19.62
CA VAL A 552 44.76 1.65 -19.62
C VAL A 552 44.00 2.66 -18.77
N THR A 553 42.92 3.22 -19.33
CA THR A 553 41.97 4.05 -18.60
C THR A 553 40.61 3.38 -18.70
N ILE A 554 40.02 3.00 -17.56
CA ILE A 554 38.67 2.47 -17.45
C ILE A 554 37.79 3.57 -16.84
N LEU A 555 36.62 3.82 -17.43
CA LEU A 555 35.70 4.88 -16.99
C LEU A 555 34.38 4.28 -16.51
N ALA A 556 33.85 4.80 -15.40
CA ALA A 556 32.57 4.37 -14.83
C ALA A 556 31.67 5.55 -14.43
N SER A 557 31.83 6.70 -15.09
CA SER A 557 31.16 7.94 -14.71
C SER A 557 29.63 7.83 -14.70
N VAL A 558 29.04 8.13 -13.54
CA VAL A 558 27.62 8.48 -13.36
C VAL A 558 27.52 9.96 -13.02
N ARG A 559 26.32 10.54 -13.15
CA ARG A 559 26.08 11.94 -12.76
C ARG A 559 25.76 12.01 -11.28
N GLY A 560 26.19 13.08 -10.63
CA GLY A 560 25.95 13.38 -9.21
C GLY A 560 27.24 13.72 -8.47
N SER A 561 27.15 14.51 -7.41
CA SER A 561 28.32 15.02 -6.69
C SER A 561 28.78 14.14 -5.53
N GLN A 562 27.89 13.29 -5.02
CA GLN A 562 28.10 12.45 -3.83
C GLN A 562 28.20 10.97 -4.22
N ASN A 563 29.04 10.65 -5.20
CA ASN A 563 29.21 9.29 -5.73
C ASN A 563 30.53 8.68 -5.25
N HIS A 564 30.51 7.39 -4.92
CA HIS A 564 31.68 6.59 -4.54
C HIS A 564 31.87 5.40 -5.46
N TYR A 565 33.12 5.04 -5.78
CA TYR A 565 33.52 4.08 -6.79
C TYR A 565 34.42 2.99 -6.20
N ILE A 566 33.99 1.73 -6.34
CA ILE A 566 34.76 0.56 -5.94
C ILE A 566 35.04 -0.29 -7.18
N TRP A 567 36.31 -0.57 -7.45
CA TRP A 567 36.74 -1.29 -8.65
C TRP A 567 37.01 -2.75 -8.37
N TYR A 568 36.61 -3.60 -9.31
CA TYR A 568 36.73 -5.06 -9.24
C TYR A 568 37.37 -5.59 -10.51
N LYS A 569 38.11 -6.69 -10.38
CA LYS A 569 38.64 -7.50 -11.47
C LYS A 569 38.26 -8.96 -11.24
N ASP A 570 37.61 -9.57 -12.22
CA ASP A 570 37.15 -10.97 -12.19
C ASP A 570 36.33 -11.32 -10.93
N GLY A 571 35.57 -10.34 -10.42
CA GLY A 571 34.73 -10.50 -9.22
C GLY A 571 35.45 -10.22 -7.89
N VAL A 572 36.74 -9.88 -7.90
CA VAL A 572 37.52 -9.56 -6.70
C VAL A 572 37.79 -8.06 -6.66
N GLU A 573 37.58 -7.43 -5.51
CA GLU A 573 37.87 -6.01 -5.29
C GLU A 573 39.36 -5.73 -5.52
N ILE A 574 39.68 -4.63 -6.19
CA ILE A 574 41.05 -4.17 -6.43
C ILE A 574 41.46 -3.31 -5.24
N PRO A 575 42.37 -3.80 -4.35
CA PRO A 575 42.77 -3.04 -3.18
C PRO A 575 43.42 -1.71 -3.59
N ASN A 576 43.11 -0.63 -2.86
CA ASN A 576 43.65 0.71 -3.08
C ASN A 576 43.34 1.33 -4.46
N ALA A 577 42.35 0.80 -5.19
CA ALA A 577 41.83 1.47 -6.38
C ALA A 577 41.24 2.85 -6.00
N PRO A 578 41.29 3.84 -6.90
CA PRO A 578 40.81 5.17 -6.58
C PRO A 578 39.29 5.19 -6.43
N ASP A 579 38.81 5.89 -5.40
CA ASP A 579 37.41 6.32 -5.31
C ASP A 579 37.18 7.47 -6.31
N SER A 580 37.09 7.10 -7.59
CA SER A 580 37.06 8.02 -8.72
C SER A 580 36.35 7.37 -9.92
N PRO A 581 35.69 8.18 -10.79
CA PRO A 581 35.08 7.70 -12.03
C PRO A 581 36.08 7.14 -13.05
N SER A 582 37.39 7.28 -12.82
CA SER A 582 38.45 6.75 -13.67
C SER A 582 39.43 5.87 -12.89
N PHE A 583 39.75 4.70 -13.44
CA PHE A 583 40.83 3.84 -12.96
C PHE A 583 41.90 3.69 -14.03
N GLU A 584 43.13 4.07 -13.69
CA GLU A 584 44.27 4.11 -14.62
C GLU A 584 45.42 3.22 -14.16
N PHE A 585 45.99 2.43 -15.07
CA PHE A 585 47.17 1.59 -14.82
C PHE A 585 47.88 1.23 -16.13
N TYR A 586 49.14 0.80 -16.05
CA TYR A 586 49.89 0.33 -17.22
C TYR A 586 49.66 -1.17 -17.44
N ALA A 587 49.28 -1.55 -18.67
CA ALA A 587 48.90 -2.92 -19.00
C ALA A 587 50.06 -3.93 -18.84
N SER A 588 49.81 -5.01 -18.10
CA SER A 588 50.65 -6.20 -18.04
C SER A 588 49.90 -7.43 -18.61
N PRO A 589 50.61 -8.52 -18.97
CA PRO A 589 49.96 -9.78 -19.36
C PRO A 589 49.04 -10.37 -18.28
N CYS A 590 49.23 -10.00 -17.00
CA CYS A 590 48.37 -10.42 -15.90
C CYS A 590 47.11 -9.58 -15.75
N ASP A 591 47.02 -8.41 -16.40
CA ASP A 591 45.85 -7.53 -16.29
C ASP A 591 44.69 -7.96 -17.20
N GLY A 592 44.86 -9.00 -18.01
CA GLY A 592 43.74 -9.61 -18.71
C GLY A 592 42.65 -10.06 -17.74
N GLY A 593 41.40 -9.69 -18.01
CA GLY A 593 40.27 -10.00 -17.12
C GLY A 593 39.04 -9.14 -17.39
N VAL A 594 37.97 -9.41 -16.65
CA VAL A 594 36.73 -8.61 -16.66
C VAL A 594 36.76 -7.63 -15.49
N TYR A 595 36.87 -6.36 -15.81
CA TYR A 595 36.80 -5.28 -14.84
C TYR A 595 35.37 -4.80 -14.67
N HIS A 596 34.98 -4.44 -13.46
CA HIS A 596 33.78 -3.65 -13.23
C HIS A 596 33.94 -2.64 -12.11
N CYS A 597 33.08 -1.62 -12.14
CA CYS A 597 32.97 -0.65 -11.07
C CYS A 597 31.60 -0.77 -10.40
N VAL A 598 31.59 -0.70 -9.08
CA VAL A 598 30.40 -0.52 -8.26
C VAL A 598 30.35 0.94 -7.87
N VAL A 599 29.30 1.65 -8.29
CA VAL A 599 29.07 3.05 -7.90
C VAL A 599 27.96 3.14 -6.86
N THR A 600 28.23 3.82 -5.76
CA THR A 600 27.29 4.07 -4.66
C THR A 600 27.13 5.58 -4.45
N SER A 601 26.13 6.01 -3.68
CA SER A 601 25.95 7.43 -3.34
C SER A 601 25.50 7.63 -1.90
N ASP A 602 26.03 8.65 -1.23
CA ASP A 602 25.61 9.04 0.12
C ASP A 602 24.13 9.42 0.19
N LEU A 603 23.55 9.89 -0.92
CA LEU A 603 22.13 10.26 -1.03
C LEU A 603 21.20 9.05 -0.89
N VAL A 604 21.69 7.86 -1.24
CA VAL A 604 20.89 6.63 -1.29
C VAL A 604 21.71 5.48 -0.69
N PRO A 605 21.84 5.41 0.65
CA PRO A 605 22.70 4.41 1.30
C PRO A 605 22.17 2.97 1.16
N PHE A 606 23.07 1.98 1.17
CA PHE A 606 22.71 0.56 1.25
C PHE A 606 22.15 0.18 2.63
N GLU A 607 20.93 -0.35 2.69
CA GLU A 607 20.36 -0.89 3.92
C GLU A 607 20.59 -2.41 4.03
N ASN A 608 21.37 -2.86 5.03
CA ASN A 608 21.60 -4.28 5.29
C ASN A 608 20.82 -4.75 6.54
N GLY A 609 19.98 -5.80 6.41
CA GLY A 609 19.76 -6.79 7.49
C GLY A 609 18.33 -7.22 7.85
N ASN A 610 17.33 -6.33 7.85
CA ASN A 610 15.89 -6.63 7.95
C ASN A 610 15.12 -5.30 7.86
N GLY A 611 14.18 -5.19 6.91
CA GLY A 611 13.01 -4.29 6.92
C GLY A 611 13.22 -2.80 7.31
N PRO A 612 12.95 -1.83 6.41
CA PRO A 612 11.89 -1.91 5.42
C PRO A 612 12.44 -2.06 3.99
N GLY A 613 12.93 -3.25 3.67
CA GLY A 613 12.86 -3.78 2.31
C GLY A 613 11.42 -4.15 1.94
N TYR A 614 10.57 -3.15 1.72
CA TYR A 614 9.25 -3.24 1.09
C TYR A 614 8.95 -1.86 0.50
N ARG A 615 8.65 -1.75 -0.81
CA ARG A 615 8.48 -0.49 -1.58
C ARG A 615 9.75 0.20 -2.13
N GLY A 616 10.70 -0.57 -2.69
CA GLY A 616 11.56 -0.08 -3.78
C GLY A 616 12.62 0.98 -3.45
N LYS A 617 13.38 0.84 -2.36
CA LYS A 617 14.49 1.75 -2.00
C LYS A 617 15.87 1.07 -1.96
N ASN A 618 16.12 0.11 -2.85
CA ASN A 618 17.46 -0.49 -2.96
C ASN A 618 18.20 0.11 -4.16
N LEU A 619 19.45 0.51 -3.95
CA LEU A 619 20.38 0.86 -5.00
C LEU A 619 20.70 -0.40 -5.81
N GLU A 620 20.26 -0.48 -7.06
CA GLU A 620 20.82 -1.44 -8.00
C GLU A 620 22.05 -0.79 -8.63
N ILE A 621 23.22 -1.37 -8.35
CA ILE A 621 24.52 -0.83 -8.75
C ILE A 621 24.67 -0.84 -10.27
N LEU A 622 25.07 0.28 -10.84
CA LEU A 622 25.53 0.34 -12.22
C LEU A 622 26.92 -0.31 -12.35
N ARG A 623 26.95 -1.53 -12.92
CA ARG A 623 28.16 -2.34 -13.13
C ARG A 623 28.73 -2.26 -14.56
N ASN A 624 29.58 -1.29 -14.89
CA ASN A 624 30.23 -1.29 -16.21
C ASN A 624 31.25 -2.42 -16.36
N ASP A 625 30.89 -3.49 -17.08
CA ASP A 625 31.77 -4.61 -17.39
C ASP A 625 32.66 -4.32 -18.61
N PHE A 626 33.98 -4.39 -18.41
CA PHE A 626 34.99 -4.25 -19.44
C PHE A 626 35.86 -5.50 -19.51
N ALA A 627 35.93 -6.17 -20.66
CA ALA A 627 36.90 -7.23 -20.88
C ALA A 627 38.21 -6.62 -21.41
N LEU A 628 39.27 -6.63 -20.60
CA LEU A 628 40.60 -6.21 -21.02
C LEU A 628 41.36 -7.40 -21.59
N ASN A 629 41.80 -7.30 -22.85
CA ASN A 629 42.71 -8.25 -23.47
C ASN A 629 44.08 -7.58 -23.66
N VAL A 630 45.11 -8.10 -22.99
CA VAL A 630 46.48 -7.61 -23.13
C VAL A 630 47.28 -8.55 -24.04
N THR A 631 47.91 -8.00 -25.07
CA THR A 631 48.72 -8.74 -26.05
C THR A 631 50.17 -8.26 -26.08
N GLY A 632 51.09 -9.18 -26.41
CA GLY A 632 52.53 -8.92 -26.46
C GLY A 632 53.31 -9.65 -25.36
N THR A 633 54.64 -9.66 -25.48
CA THR A 633 55.55 -10.28 -24.51
C THR A 633 56.15 -9.21 -23.61
N ALA A 634 56.03 -9.37 -22.29
CA ALA A 634 56.68 -8.49 -21.33
C ALA A 634 58.21 -8.59 -21.47
N THR A 635 58.90 -7.46 -21.43
CA THR A 635 60.36 -7.44 -21.40
C THR A 635 60.78 -7.60 -19.95
N LYS A 636 61.19 -8.81 -19.56
CA LYS A 636 61.54 -9.07 -18.17
C LYS A 636 62.84 -8.39 -17.79
N GLN A 637 62.77 -7.47 -16.85
CA GLN A 637 63.92 -6.79 -16.29
C GLN A 637 63.79 -6.68 -14.77
N CYS A 638 64.93 -6.54 -14.11
CA CYS A 638 64.98 -6.15 -12.70
C CYS A 638 64.82 -4.64 -12.60
N VAL A 639 64.47 -4.16 -11.41
CA VAL A 639 64.19 -2.74 -11.14
C VAL A 639 65.17 -2.21 -10.12
N ASP A 640 65.53 -0.94 -10.29
CA ASP A 640 66.37 -0.21 -9.36
C ASP A 640 65.51 0.52 -8.31
N LEU A 641 66.06 0.71 -7.11
CA LEU A 641 65.41 1.54 -6.10
C LEU A 641 65.42 3.00 -6.56
N THR A 642 64.27 3.64 -6.48
CA THR A 642 64.14 5.07 -6.74
C THR A 642 64.28 5.88 -5.45
N ASP A 643 63.87 5.31 -4.32
CA ASP A 643 64.03 5.92 -3.00
C ASP A 643 63.90 4.85 -1.89
N PRO A 644 64.87 4.65 -0.99
CA PRO A 644 66.21 5.24 -0.99
C PRO A 644 67.06 4.68 -2.14
N LEU A 645 67.85 5.54 -2.79
CA LEU A 645 68.72 5.14 -3.90
C LEU A 645 69.79 4.13 -3.45
N ASN A 646 70.19 3.22 -4.36
CA ASN A 646 71.24 2.25 -4.06
C ASN A 646 72.55 2.92 -3.59
N ASN A 647 73.08 2.43 -2.47
CA ASN A 647 74.21 2.91 -1.69
C ASN A 647 74.04 4.28 -1.03
N SER A 648 72.80 4.80 -0.93
CA SER A 648 72.55 6.00 -0.13
C SER A 648 72.90 5.76 1.34
N THR A 649 73.43 6.79 1.98
CA THR A 649 73.73 6.82 3.40
C THR A 649 72.91 7.91 4.09
N ASN A 650 72.78 7.84 5.41
CA ASN A 650 71.95 8.76 6.19
C ASN A 650 70.47 8.80 5.77
N VAL A 651 69.94 7.65 5.34
CA VAL A 651 68.51 7.50 5.04
C VAL A 651 67.70 7.65 6.35
N PRO A 652 66.64 8.49 6.37
CA PRO A 652 65.72 8.58 7.50
C PRO A 652 65.12 7.23 7.86
N VAL A 653 64.97 6.95 9.15
CA VAL A 653 64.48 5.67 9.64
C VAL A 653 63.00 5.39 9.29
N ASP A 654 62.24 6.41 8.96
CA ASP A 654 60.84 6.39 8.53
C ASP A 654 60.67 6.41 6.99
N SER A 655 61.75 6.17 6.22
CA SER A 655 61.68 6.20 4.76
C SER A 655 60.92 5.00 4.17
N ASN A 656 60.01 5.28 3.24
CA ASN A 656 59.43 4.29 2.35
C ASN A 656 60.46 3.74 1.38
N ILE A 657 60.25 2.51 0.90
CA ILE A 657 61.08 1.86 -0.10
C ILE A 657 60.32 1.83 -1.42
N SER A 658 60.83 2.50 -2.44
CA SER A 658 60.22 2.66 -3.76
C SER A 658 61.17 2.25 -4.88
N TRP A 659 60.63 1.77 -6.01
CA TRP A 659 61.41 1.24 -7.13
C TRP A 659 60.83 1.62 -8.50
N GLU A 660 61.66 1.50 -9.53
CA GLU A 660 61.27 1.76 -10.91
C GLU A 660 60.20 0.76 -11.39
N VAL A 661 59.37 1.18 -12.34
CA VAL A 661 58.41 0.27 -12.98
C VAL A 661 59.12 -0.76 -13.87
N ALA A 662 58.79 -2.04 -13.69
CA ALA A 662 59.11 -3.12 -14.64
C ALA A 662 57.97 -3.26 -15.67
N PRO A 663 58.17 -2.89 -16.95
CA PRO A 663 57.11 -2.97 -17.95
C PRO A 663 56.59 -4.39 -18.13
N GLY A 664 55.30 -4.58 -17.84
CA GLY A 664 54.62 -5.86 -17.96
C GLY A 664 54.81 -6.84 -16.80
N ALA A 665 55.38 -6.41 -15.67
CA ALA A 665 55.35 -7.19 -14.44
C ALA A 665 53.91 -7.31 -13.91
N CYS A 666 53.60 -8.45 -13.32
CA CYS A 666 52.31 -8.75 -12.69
C CYS A 666 52.25 -8.25 -11.24
N GLY A 667 53.41 -8.03 -10.64
CA GLY A 667 53.59 -7.52 -9.28
C GLY A 667 55.05 -7.66 -8.86
N TYR A 668 55.32 -7.34 -7.61
CA TYR A 668 56.68 -7.33 -7.05
C TYR A 668 56.72 -8.11 -5.75
N LYS A 669 57.83 -8.82 -5.55
CA LYS A 669 58.20 -9.39 -4.26
C LYS A 669 59.36 -8.59 -3.66
N ILE A 670 59.21 -8.15 -2.41
CA ILE A 670 60.25 -7.46 -1.67
C ILE A 670 60.91 -8.43 -0.68
N SER A 671 62.24 -8.44 -0.67
CA SER A 671 63.02 -9.01 0.43
C SER A 671 63.83 -7.87 1.07
N LEU A 672 63.73 -7.73 2.39
CA LEU A 672 64.41 -6.73 3.18
C LEU A 672 65.21 -7.42 4.29
N GLY A 673 66.44 -6.98 4.51
CA GLY A 673 67.26 -7.52 5.59
C GLY A 673 68.41 -6.62 6.00
N THR A 674 68.94 -6.84 7.19
CA THR A 674 70.20 -6.24 7.66
C THR A 674 71.42 -7.11 7.35
N ASN A 675 71.18 -8.28 6.74
CA ASN A 675 72.21 -9.18 6.23
C ASN A 675 72.32 -9.08 4.70
N ALA A 676 73.48 -9.46 4.15
CA ALA A 676 73.73 -9.42 2.71
C ALA A 676 72.81 -10.34 1.87
N ALA A 677 72.02 -11.21 2.51
CA ALA A 677 71.01 -12.04 1.86
C ALA A 677 69.63 -11.37 1.76
N ALA A 678 69.46 -10.19 2.36
CA ALA A 678 68.23 -9.39 2.38
C ALA A 678 66.97 -10.16 2.86
N ASN A 679 67.11 -11.05 3.86
CA ASN A 679 66.04 -12.01 4.17
C ASN A 679 65.67 -12.14 5.67
N ASN A 680 66.32 -11.39 6.56
CA ASN A 680 66.12 -11.52 8.00
C ASN A 680 65.12 -10.50 8.59
N VAL A 681 64.66 -9.52 7.81
CA VAL A 681 63.58 -8.60 8.22
C VAL A 681 62.28 -9.03 7.55
N MET A 682 62.33 -9.24 6.23
CA MET A 682 61.23 -9.73 5.41
C MET A 682 61.83 -10.49 4.22
N ALA A 683 61.25 -11.62 3.83
CA ALA A 683 61.81 -12.43 2.74
C ALA A 683 60.72 -12.78 1.73
N ASN A 684 60.89 -12.27 0.51
CA ASN A 684 60.07 -12.61 -0.65
C ASN A 684 58.57 -12.32 -0.46
N GLU A 685 58.25 -11.24 0.24
CA GLU A 685 56.87 -10.81 0.50
C GLU A 685 56.27 -10.24 -0.78
N ASP A 686 55.11 -10.74 -1.19
CA ASP A 686 54.39 -10.26 -2.36
C ASP A 686 53.59 -9.00 -1.99
N VAL A 687 53.99 -7.86 -2.56
CA VAL A 687 53.35 -6.56 -2.33
C VAL A 687 52.39 -6.17 -3.46
N GLY A 688 52.11 -7.10 -4.38
CA GLY A 688 51.28 -6.85 -5.55
C GLY A 688 51.92 -5.88 -6.55
N ASN A 689 51.11 -5.29 -7.42
CA ASN A 689 51.55 -4.35 -8.44
C ASN A 689 51.63 -2.91 -7.91
N THR A 690 52.41 -2.71 -6.85
CA THR A 690 52.78 -1.39 -6.31
C THR A 690 54.21 -1.02 -6.71
N LEU A 691 54.55 0.27 -6.62
CA LEU A 691 55.92 0.78 -6.82
C LEU A 691 56.58 1.26 -5.52
N SER A 692 55.89 1.09 -4.39
CA SER A 692 56.41 1.45 -3.07
C SER A 692 55.92 0.49 -2.00
N TYR A 693 56.74 0.32 -0.97
CA TYR A 693 56.47 -0.42 0.26
C TYR A 693 56.82 0.46 1.46
N ASP A 694 55.86 0.62 2.37
CA ASP A 694 56.03 1.29 3.65
C ASP A 694 56.24 0.23 4.77
N PRO A 695 57.43 0.16 5.40
CA PRO A 695 57.68 -0.75 6.51
C PRO A 695 56.74 -0.48 7.69
N THR A 696 56.11 -1.53 8.23
CA THR A 696 55.15 -1.40 9.36
C THR A 696 55.75 -0.87 10.67
N THR A 697 57.08 -0.77 10.75
CA THR A 697 57.84 -0.16 11.85
C THR A 697 59.04 0.57 11.27
N ASN A 698 59.42 1.70 11.86
CA ASN A 698 60.62 2.44 11.48
C ASN A 698 61.86 1.53 11.45
N LEU A 699 62.69 1.74 10.44
CA LEU A 699 63.98 1.09 10.25
C LEU A 699 64.90 1.40 11.44
N SER A 700 65.78 0.48 11.79
CA SER A 700 66.80 0.71 12.82
C SER A 700 67.84 1.70 12.31
N GLY A 701 68.25 2.66 13.14
CA GLY A 701 69.33 3.58 12.81
C GLY A 701 70.72 2.93 12.80
N ASN A 702 71.71 3.60 12.22
CA ASN A 702 73.09 3.11 12.01
C ASN A 702 73.14 1.71 11.37
N THR A 703 72.13 1.37 10.56
CA THR A 703 71.95 0.02 10.06
C THR A 703 71.98 0.04 8.54
N THR A 704 72.78 -0.86 7.96
CA THR A 704 72.73 -1.09 6.51
C THR A 704 71.64 -2.10 6.22
N TYR A 705 70.66 -1.66 5.42
CA TYR A 705 69.61 -2.49 4.89
C TYR A 705 69.95 -2.92 3.47
N PHE A 706 69.64 -4.18 3.17
CA PHE A 706 69.75 -4.82 1.89
C PHE A 706 68.32 -5.09 1.40
N VAL A 707 68.02 -4.63 0.19
CA VAL A 707 66.70 -4.75 -0.43
C VAL A 707 66.85 -5.50 -1.75
N ARG A 708 65.94 -6.44 -1.99
CA ARG A 708 65.79 -7.11 -3.27
C ARG A 708 64.35 -6.96 -3.73
N ILE A 709 64.16 -6.27 -4.85
CA ILE A 709 62.87 -6.22 -5.53
C ILE A 709 62.90 -7.22 -6.69
N VAL A 710 61.94 -8.13 -6.70
CA VAL A 710 61.79 -9.16 -7.72
C VAL A 710 60.44 -8.95 -8.40
N PRO A 711 60.41 -8.33 -9.59
CA PRO A 711 59.22 -8.34 -10.42
C PRO A 711 58.89 -9.78 -10.82
N TYR A 712 57.62 -10.16 -10.74
CA TYR A 712 57.14 -11.45 -11.24
C TYR A 712 56.21 -11.28 -12.44
N TYR A 713 56.18 -12.28 -13.31
CA TYR A 713 55.42 -12.30 -14.56
C TYR A 713 54.52 -13.54 -14.59
N THR A 714 53.63 -13.67 -15.58
CA THR A 714 52.72 -14.82 -15.74
C THR A 714 53.43 -16.18 -15.77
N ASP A 715 54.68 -16.20 -16.23
CA ASP A 715 55.53 -17.37 -16.36
C ASP A 715 56.62 -17.46 -15.28
N GLY A 716 56.49 -16.67 -14.20
CA GLY A 716 57.30 -16.77 -12.98
C GLY A 716 58.12 -15.52 -12.63
N ASP A 717 58.83 -15.61 -11.51
CA ASP A 717 59.67 -14.55 -10.94
C ASP A 717 60.85 -14.18 -11.86
N GLN A 718 61.23 -12.90 -11.92
CA GLN A 718 62.45 -12.49 -12.58
C GLN A 718 63.67 -13.01 -11.85
N THR A 719 64.55 -13.68 -12.58
CA THR A 719 65.80 -14.21 -12.03
C THR A 719 66.93 -13.20 -12.16
N GLY A 720 67.95 -13.30 -11.29
CA GLY A 720 69.14 -12.46 -11.38
C GLY A 720 69.03 -11.03 -10.84
N CYS A 721 67.90 -10.65 -10.22
CA CYS A 721 67.80 -9.33 -9.60
C CYS A 721 68.80 -9.16 -8.47
N VAL A 722 69.57 -8.08 -8.57
CA VAL A 722 70.65 -7.75 -7.65
C VAL A 722 70.09 -7.24 -6.33
N ILE A 723 70.83 -7.49 -5.27
CA ILE A 723 70.56 -6.90 -3.97
C ILE A 723 71.13 -5.48 -4.01
N GLN A 724 70.28 -4.52 -3.71
CA GLN A 724 70.64 -3.13 -3.51
C GLN A 724 70.72 -2.87 -2.01
N SER A 725 71.41 -1.81 -1.59
CA SER A 725 71.52 -1.50 -0.17
C SER A 725 71.47 -0.02 0.10
N PHE A 726 71.05 0.36 1.30
CA PHE A 726 71.20 1.72 1.82
C PHE A 726 71.54 1.65 3.30
N SER A 727 72.14 2.70 3.85
CA SER A 727 72.44 2.81 5.28
C SER A 727 71.60 3.90 5.90
N THR A 728 70.85 3.55 6.95
CA THR A 728 70.18 4.54 7.79
C THR A 728 71.23 5.34 8.58
N GLY A 729 70.94 6.63 8.81
CA GLY A 729 71.78 7.49 9.64
C GLY A 729 71.78 7.06 11.10
N ALA A 730 72.61 7.70 11.94
CA ALA A 730 72.60 7.45 13.38
C ALA A 730 71.18 7.58 13.93
N GLY A 731 70.67 6.49 14.50
CA GLY A 731 69.30 6.41 14.97
C GLY A 731 69.05 7.47 16.03
N GLY A 732 68.11 8.35 15.74
CA GLY A 732 67.60 9.38 16.63
C GLY A 732 68.17 10.76 16.35
N SER A 733 67.46 11.56 15.56
CA SER A 733 67.29 12.96 15.95
C SER A 733 66.32 12.98 17.14
N VAL A 734 66.47 13.98 18.01
CA VAL A 734 65.34 14.37 18.83
C VAL A 734 64.17 14.73 17.90
N PRO A 735 62.90 14.50 18.31
CA PRO A 735 61.78 14.79 17.42
C PRO A 735 61.81 16.24 16.95
N ASP A 736 61.24 16.53 15.77
CA ASP A 736 61.08 17.91 15.31
C ASP A 736 60.13 18.68 16.25
N CYS A 737 60.30 20.01 16.34
CA CYS A 737 59.38 20.85 17.11
C CYS A 737 57.96 20.75 16.56
N THR A 738 56.97 20.60 17.45
CA THR A 738 55.54 20.66 17.07
C THR A 738 55.04 22.10 17.01
N THR A 739 53.87 22.28 16.40
CA THR A 739 53.14 23.55 16.34
C THR A 739 51.79 23.41 17.04
N ILE A 740 51.48 24.35 17.94
CA ILE A 740 50.17 24.44 18.60
C ILE A 740 49.13 24.90 17.57
N THR A 741 48.07 24.12 17.39
CA THR A 741 46.99 24.37 16.42
C THR A 741 45.82 25.12 17.03
N SER A 742 45.55 24.93 18.32
CA SER A 742 44.52 25.67 19.06
C SER A 742 44.78 25.64 20.56
N PRO A 743 44.60 26.76 21.28
CA PRO A 743 44.43 28.11 20.78
C PRO A 743 45.70 28.61 20.06
N GLY A 744 45.54 29.34 18.96
CA GLY A 744 46.67 29.89 18.21
C GLY A 744 47.45 30.96 18.98
N ASN A 745 48.72 31.18 18.64
CA ASN A 745 49.54 32.22 19.27
C ASN A 745 48.91 33.61 19.11
N GLY A 746 48.66 34.29 20.23
CA GLY A 746 48.01 35.61 20.26
C GLY A 746 46.48 35.59 20.20
N ALA A 747 45.85 34.42 20.31
CA ALA A 747 44.39 34.33 20.41
C ALA A 747 43.85 35.12 21.61
N THR A 748 42.78 35.88 21.37
CA THR A 748 42.00 36.60 22.40
C THR A 748 40.61 35.99 22.47
N ASP A 749 39.94 36.10 23.61
CA ASP A 749 38.61 35.51 23.83
C ASP A 749 38.60 33.98 23.70
N VAL A 750 39.60 33.35 24.32
CA VAL A 750 39.74 31.89 24.40
C VAL A 750 38.92 31.38 25.58
N ASP A 751 38.12 30.33 25.37
CA ASP A 751 37.33 29.69 26.42
C ASP A 751 38.20 29.31 27.63
N LEU A 752 37.68 29.49 28.85
CA LEU A 752 38.45 29.27 30.08
C LEU A 752 38.80 27.78 30.30
N ASP A 753 38.07 26.85 29.68
CA ASP A 753 38.34 25.41 29.69
C ASP A 753 38.99 24.92 28.38
N ALA A 754 39.57 25.83 27.60
CA ALA A 754 40.13 25.52 26.28
C ALA A 754 41.16 24.38 26.34
N THR A 755 41.00 23.44 25.41
CA THR A 755 41.94 22.34 25.20
C THR A 755 43.06 22.79 24.26
N ILE A 756 44.30 22.65 24.72
CA ILE A 756 45.48 22.91 23.90
C ILE A 756 45.68 21.70 22.97
N THR A 757 45.80 21.94 21.67
CA THR A 757 46.04 20.91 20.64
C THR A 757 47.24 21.28 19.78
N TRP A 758 47.95 20.27 19.26
CA TRP A 758 49.14 20.45 18.43
C TRP A 758 49.27 19.38 17.34
N THR A 759 50.13 19.62 16.36
CA THR A 759 50.38 18.68 15.26
C THR A 759 51.15 17.43 15.75
N ALA A 760 50.72 16.23 15.34
CA ALA A 760 51.45 15.00 15.66
C ALA A 760 52.84 14.99 14.99
N VAL A 761 53.86 14.57 15.74
CA VAL A 761 55.23 14.35 15.26
C VAL A 761 55.47 12.83 15.21
N SER A 762 55.87 12.31 14.06
CA SER A 762 55.89 10.87 13.74
C SER A 762 56.91 10.06 14.54
N ASP A 763 57.97 10.69 15.05
CA ASP A 763 59.04 10.05 15.82
C ASP A 763 59.03 10.44 17.32
N ALA A 764 57.95 11.06 17.82
CA ALA A 764 57.77 11.40 19.24
C ALA A 764 57.07 10.28 20.03
N ASP A 765 57.66 9.87 21.15
CA ASP A 765 57.05 8.93 22.11
C ASP A 765 56.04 9.64 23.04
N GLY A 766 56.14 10.96 23.17
CA GLY A 766 55.23 11.80 23.95
C GLY A 766 55.58 13.28 23.86
N TYR A 767 54.85 14.12 24.61
CA TYR A 767 55.04 15.58 24.61
C TYR A 767 55.11 16.12 26.03
N TYR A 768 56.03 17.05 26.29
CA TYR A 768 56.06 17.83 27.52
C TYR A 768 55.29 19.14 27.34
N VAL A 769 54.22 19.31 28.10
CA VAL A 769 53.41 20.53 28.12
C VAL A 769 53.82 21.39 29.31
N THR A 770 54.08 22.67 29.06
CA THR A 770 54.39 23.69 30.08
C THR A 770 53.50 24.90 29.88
N ILE A 771 52.85 25.37 30.95
CA ILE A 771 51.94 26.51 30.93
C ILE A 771 52.25 27.44 32.10
N GLY A 772 52.33 28.74 31.84
CA GLY A 772 52.47 29.75 32.88
C GLY A 772 51.85 31.10 32.55
N THR A 773 51.71 31.96 33.56
CA THR A 773 51.14 33.32 33.43
C THR A 773 52.17 34.37 33.02
N THR A 774 53.43 33.97 32.83
CA THR A 774 54.54 34.82 32.37
C THR A 774 55.32 34.12 31.25
N SER A 775 56.01 34.89 30.40
CA SER A 775 56.79 34.32 29.29
C SER A 775 57.89 33.39 29.81
N GLY A 776 57.83 32.12 29.42
CA GLY A 776 58.72 31.06 29.91
C GLY A 776 58.39 30.54 31.32
N GLY A 777 57.28 30.99 31.91
CA GLY A 777 56.78 30.52 33.21
C GLY A 777 56.16 29.12 33.13
N ASN A 778 56.09 28.46 34.28
CA ASN A 778 55.60 27.09 34.45
C ASN A 778 54.71 26.94 35.69
N ASP A 779 54.07 28.02 36.13
CA ASP A 779 53.29 28.11 37.36
C ASP A 779 51.95 27.34 37.32
N LEU A 780 51.44 26.99 36.12
CA LEU A 780 50.23 26.18 35.97
C LEU A 780 50.55 24.71 35.63
N VAL A 781 51.43 24.50 34.66
CA VAL A 781 51.88 23.17 34.23
C VAL A 781 53.38 23.24 33.99
N ASN A 782 54.12 22.28 34.53
CA ASN A 782 55.58 22.25 34.43
C ASN A 782 56.05 20.93 33.82
N ALA A 783 56.39 20.96 32.52
CA ALA A 783 56.89 19.82 31.76
C ALA A 783 56.11 18.52 32.01
N LEU A 784 54.78 18.60 31.92
CA LEU A 784 53.92 17.42 32.10
C LEU A 784 54.00 16.55 30.84
N SER A 785 54.38 15.28 31.01
CA SER A 785 54.36 14.29 29.93
C SER A 785 52.91 13.89 29.58
N VAL A 786 52.57 14.02 28.29
CA VAL A 786 51.26 13.70 27.72
C VAL A 786 51.44 12.77 26.52
N ILE A 787 50.59 11.74 26.43
CA ILE A 787 50.48 10.84 25.27
C ILE A 787 49.30 11.31 24.41
N GLY A 788 49.52 11.49 23.10
CA GLY A 788 48.53 12.08 22.18
C GLY A 788 48.83 13.55 21.85
N THR A 789 47.90 14.22 21.16
CA THR A 789 48.10 15.56 20.57
C THR A 789 47.24 16.66 21.20
N SER A 790 46.75 16.44 22.42
CA SER A 790 45.89 17.39 23.12
C SER A 790 46.06 17.34 24.63
N TYR A 791 45.90 18.49 25.30
CA TYR A 791 45.88 18.61 26.75
C TYR A 791 44.83 19.64 27.22
N THR A 792 43.97 19.23 28.14
CA THR A 792 43.01 20.10 28.84
C THR A 792 43.46 20.24 30.29
N HIS A 793 43.63 21.47 30.78
CA HIS A 793 43.98 21.69 32.18
C HIS A 793 42.82 21.30 33.10
N SER A 794 43.11 20.73 34.26
CA SER A 794 42.09 20.21 35.17
C SER A 794 41.23 21.28 35.86
N ALA A 795 41.61 22.55 35.74
CA ALA A 795 40.89 23.70 36.25
C ALA A 795 40.83 24.78 35.15
N ASP A 796 39.76 25.57 35.16
CA ASP A 796 39.59 26.66 34.22
C ASP A 796 40.70 27.71 34.38
N PHE A 797 41.17 28.25 33.26
CA PHE A 797 42.07 29.39 33.21
C PHE A 797 41.40 30.64 33.78
N ALA A 798 42.19 31.55 34.35
CA ALA A 798 41.67 32.80 34.91
C ALA A 798 41.36 33.82 33.81
N GLU A 799 40.22 34.49 33.93
CA GLU A 799 39.83 35.59 33.04
C GLU A 799 40.87 36.71 33.01
N ASN A 800 40.94 37.45 31.89
CA ASN A 800 41.84 38.60 31.69
C ASN A 800 43.33 38.33 31.95
N THR A 801 43.77 37.08 31.82
CA THR A 801 45.14 36.65 32.07
C THR A 801 45.78 36.12 30.79
N THR A 802 47.01 36.55 30.50
CA THR A 802 47.78 36.01 29.38
C THR A 802 48.52 34.76 29.82
N TYR A 803 48.34 33.66 29.08
CA TYR A 803 49.04 32.41 29.30
C TYR A 803 50.07 32.14 28.20
N TYR A 804 51.21 31.58 28.61
CA TYR A 804 52.30 31.19 27.75
C TYR A 804 52.40 29.66 27.78
N VAL A 805 52.28 29.04 26.61
CA VAL A 805 52.26 27.58 26.46
C VAL A 805 53.44 27.13 25.61
N SER A 806 54.13 26.10 26.08
CA SER A 806 55.19 25.41 25.33
C SER A 806 54.87 23.92 25.28
N VAL A 807 55.00 23.32 24.10
CA VAL A 807 54.85 21.88 23.87
C VAL A 807 56.12 21.38 23.22
N VAL A 808 56.84 20.49 23.91
CA VAL A 808 58.12 19.94 23.46
C VAL A 808 57.95 18.43 23.24
N PRO A 809 57.95 17.96 21.98
CA PRO A 809 57.92 16.53 21.70
C PRO A 809 59.20 15.86 22.20
N TYR A 810 59.11 14.62 22.69
CA TYR A 810 60.25 13.85 23.14
C TYR A 810 60.15 12.40 22.70
N ASN A 811 61.30 11.75 22.58
CA ASN A 811 61.40 10.30 22.42
C ASN A 811 62.53 9.75 23.29
N ALA A 812 62.81 8.45 23.17
CA ALA A 812 63.89 7.77 23.88
C ALA A 812 65.30 8.37 23.65
N VAL A 813 65.47 9.21 22.62
CA VAL A 813 66.74 9.87 22.25
C VAL A 813 66.88 11.24 22.94
N GLY A 814 65.78 11.98 23.10
CA GLY A 814 65.76 13.25 23.82
C GLY A 814 64.55 14.12 23.49
N GLU A 815 64.55 15.34 24.01
CA GLU A 815 63.53 16.38 23.75
C GLU A 815 63.88 17.16 22.49
N ALA A 816 62.87 17.56 21.71
CA ALA A 816 63.04 18.45 20.57
C ALA A 816 63.83 19.71 20.97
N THR A 817 64.90 20.01 20.23
CA THR A 817 65.74 21.20 20.46
C THR A 817 65.61 22.18 19.30
N GLY A 818 64.99 23.34 19.53
CA GLY A 818 64.77 24.36 18.51
C GLY A 818 64.09 25.60 19.06
#